data_AF-A0A2E7ZVE8-F1
#
_entry.id   AF-A0A2E7ZVE8-F1
#
_cell.length_a   1.000
_cell.length_b   1.000
_cell.length_c   1.000
_cell.angle_alpha   90.00
_cell.angle_beta   90.00
_cell.angle_gamma   90.00
#
_symmetry.space_group_name_H-M   'P 1'
#
loop_
_entity.id
_entity.type
_entity.pdbx_description
1 polymer ?
#
loop_
_entity_poly.entity_id
_entity_poly.type
_entity_poly.pdbx_seq_one_letter_code
_entity_poly.pdbx_strand_id
1 'polypeptide(L)'
;SGGGNNTGDTTTGSADAGTATDTGGDNACSCANVECGFIPGCPKSCGACKTSGTQCVNNKCEKKQTVKLKKFGEFCGPTKDCQPPPAGTASNAPEAQAFRDCKNAQCETNLCYSGVCTKLCTILKDEKNNATGAAGDDGIEDTTQNSECSDAATGDNAIHGSVYSCVQQADKAQVQQGQSAAICVPSGSWKNCSSNDECGDKESCRLYFIYGSLVQRCGPISHNPASTDGSTLAESCNDNPLEGDIGVCKNDLCFSLGCSAFCTKDSDCITEVGACKAGKCKNGNACTSDVDCSAWKCDSLQLSSNDPKKYNVCWPKNCKTNVDCPDDSFACRLSYNGVQDPKGEPDPDDPSKTIMPAWNNICVSKVKDAAKVGEACDPFSADEDKSLKPCENPYMCDNGLCSTLCESTKDCPSDTKCNFNEAPLDLDDPDDGIYDVFLPYGTCSSTKGSGANCIGTKECGADKHCSLFVEPVNTPAGATAVNHKYEANGLCIDKNKDMGDYGTQCGSASSGVGVGKLCNSGFCLNTTNQTTNQAQPGFCVDLCSRKDDCAQNISIYNQQYKSVCTSLRLSWNTTADGKDDHYIPVCMPTNPQSSLDDCSTSKLCSKESEACIGYAISMSVHLKSKVEYWCGSVAHSPTTADPNPPQPTKNVGDECDLEASLNECKTGYCMPGSKTGKGYCSRVCNTNTDCGNKDGMICNTDYQRIERPNKDNAAVMPLCMKAKSCVSCFSDNGCAGNYSCTNIGGGGTLAKEVCAPSCTSDKDCAAADGGAKCVDAKDDKGNVISGKKVCAPSCS
;
A
#
# COMPACT_ATOMS: atom_id res chain seq x y z
N SER A 1 -34.67 -12.15 38.48
CA SER A 1 -35.83 -12.72 39.21
C SER A 1 -36.97 -11.72 39.15
N GLY A 2 -38.09 -12.08 38.48
CA GLY A 2 -39.33 -11.28 38.33
C GLY A 2 -39.18 -10.07 37.39
N GLY A 3 -39.88 -9.90 36.27
CA GLY A 3 -41.35 -9.97 36.07
C GLY A 3 -41.97 -8.65 36.53
N GLY A 4 -42.76 -7.86 35.80
CA GLY A 4 -43.32 -7.90 34.45
C GLY A 4 -44.30 -6.71 34.34
N ASN A 5 -44.61 -6.32 33.10
CA ASN A 5 -45.86 -5.71 32.63
C ASN A 5 -46.39 -4.36 33.18
N ASN A 6 -46.35 -3.40 32.25
CA ASN A 6 -47.49 -2.73 31.60
C ASN A 6 -48.26 -1.58 32.26
N THR A 7 -48.56 -0.62 31.36
CA THR A 7 -49.67 0.35 31.31
C THR A 7 -49.62 1.46 32.37
N GLY A 8 -49.91 2.71 32.07
CA GLY A 8 -50.45 3.36 30.88
C GLY A 8 -50.84 4.77 31.32
N ASP A 9 -50.45 5.74 30.50
CA ASP A 9 -51.07 7.05 30.26
C ASP A 9 -51.86 7.75 31.39
N THR A 10 -51.40 8.92 31.81
CA THR A 10 -52.30 10.06 32.03
C THR A 10 -51.53 11.38 32.01
N THR A 11 -52.03 12.27 31.15
CA THR A 11 -51.65 13.66 30.95
C THR A 11 -52.19 14.56 32.05
N THR A 12 -51.41 15.55 32.48
CA THR A 12 -51.91 16.86 32.94
C THR A 12 -50.79 17.90 32.83
N GLY A 13 -51.09 19.01 32.16
CA GLY A 13 -50.15 20.11 31.91
C GLY A 13 -50.27 21.30 32.86
N SER A 14 -49.52 22.32 32.45
CA SER A 14 -49.49 23.74 32.85
C SER A 14 -48.93 24.04 34.24
N ALA A 15 -47.76 24.67 34.40
CA ALA A 15 -47.22 25.96 33.89
C ALA A 15 -47.50 27.13 34.84
N ASP A 16 -46.42 27.72 35.36
CA ASP A 16 -46.11 29.16 35.45
C ASP A 16 -44.92 29.35 36.42
N ALA A 17 -43.98 30.30 36.30
CA ALA A 17 -43.75 31.39 35.36
C ALA A 17 -42.35 32.01 35.59
N GLY A 18 -41.82 32.66 34.55
CA GLY A 18 -40.88 33.79 34.63
C GLY A 18 -39.39 33.44 34.54
N THR A 19 -38.57 34.03 33.68
CA THR A 19 -38.77 35.20 32.80
C THR A 19 -37.61 35.21 31.80
N ALA A 20 -37.91 35.22 30.50
CA ALA A 20 -36.94 35.59 29.47
C ALA A 20 -37.44 36.88 28.79
N THR A 21 -36.57 37.87 28.78
CA THR A 21 -36.74 39.19 28.18
C THR A 21 -36.98 39.10 26.68
N ASP A 22 -38.05 39.76 26.25
CA ASP A 22 -38.38 40.08 24.87
C ASP A 22 -37.43 41.18 24.34
N THR A 23 -36.70 40.87 23.28
CA THR A 23 -36.32 41.83 22.25
C THR A 23 -36.82 41.29 20.92
N GLY A 24 -37.97 41.78 20.49
CA GLY A 24 -38.60 41.43 19.24
C GLY A 24 -37.65 41.46 18.05
N GLY A 25 -37.66 40.35 17.33
CA GLY A 25 -37.21 40.20 15.95
C GLY A 25 -38.23 39.30 15.25
N ASP A 26 -38.78 39.77 14.15
CA ASP A 26 -39.93 39.20 13.44
C ASP A 26 -39.92 37.68 13.29
N ASN A 27 -41.04 37.05 13.66
CA ASN A 27 -41.41 35.70 13.19
C ASN A 27 -41.62 35.73 11.68
N ALA A 28 -40.54 35.79 10.91
CA ALA A 28 -40.61 35.67 9.47
C ALA A 28 -40.76 34.19 9.09
N CYS A 29 -41.93 33.60 9.37
CA CYS A 29 -42.35 32.41 8.65
C CYS A 29 -42.43 32.79 7.17
N SER A 30 -41.42 32.37 6.41
CA SER A 30 -41.33 32.64 4.98
C SER A 30 -41.20 31.33 4.23
N CYS A 31 -42.27 30.95 3.55
CA CYS A 31 -42.30 29.82 2.64
C CYS A 31 -41.75 30.19 1.24
N ALA A 32 -41.09 31.34 1.11
CA ALA A 32 -40.48 31.75 -0.15
C ALA A 32 -39.36 30.76 -0.52
N ASN A 33 -39.45 30.17 -1.71
CA ASN A 33 -38.56 29.13 -2.26
C ASN A 33 -38.65 27.75 -1.58
N VAL A 34 -39.73 27.46 -0.86
CA VAL A 34 -40.02 26.14 -0.28
C VAL A 34 -41.28 25.56 -0.90
N GLU A 35 -41.14 24.40 -1.54
CA GLU A 35 -42.24 23.74 -2.25
C GLU A 35 -43.05 22.83 -1.33
N CYS A 36 -42.42 22.30 -0.28
CA CYS A 36 -43.05 21.38 0.68
C CYS A 36 -42.28 21.36 2.01
N GLY A 37 -42.88 20.80 3.07
CA GLY A 37 -42.17 20.55 4.34
C GLY A 37 -42.27 21.69 5.35
N PHE A 38 -41.83 21.41 6.59
CA PHE A 38 -41.89 22.36 7.71
C PHE A 38 -40.60 23.18 7.81
N ILE A 39 -40.74 24.50 7.94
CA ILE A 39 -39.63 25.41 8.23
C ILE A 39 -39.70 25.82 9.71
N PRO A 40 -38.57 25.86 10.43
CA PRO A 40 -38.51 26.40 11.79
C PRO A 40 -39.13 27.80 11.87
N GLY A 41 -40.04 28.01 12.82
CA GLY A 41 -40.80 29.26 12.97
C GLY A 41 -42.13 29.31 12.21
N CYS A 42 -42.44 28.35 11.35
CA CYS A 42 -43.76 28.21 10.70
C CYS A 42 -44.67 27.24 11.46
N PRO A 43 -45.89 27.65 11.87
CA PRO A 43 -46.83 26.79 12.60
C PRO A 43 -47.49 25.72 11.71
N LYS A 44 -47.30 25.77 10.39
CA LYS A 44 -47.81 24.82 9.40
C LYS A 44 -46.75 24.57 8.32
N SER A 45 -46.80 23.40 7.69
CA SER A 45 -45.95 23.06 6.54
C SER A 45 -46.10 24.11 5.44
N CYS A 46 -44.99 24.51 4.81
CA CYS A 46 -44.95 25.48 3.73
C CYS A 46 -45.48 24.94 2.39
N GLY A 47 -45.78 23.64 2.33
CA GLY A 47 -46.46 23.01 1.20
C GLY A 47 -46.51 21.49 1.33
N ALA A 48 -47.12 20.85 0.34
CA ALA A 48 -47.08 19.40 0.15
C ALA A 48 -46.93 19.13 -1.33
N CYS A 49 -46.22 18.06 -1.68
CA CYS A 49 -45.99 17.70 -3.07
C CYS A 49 -47.28 17.21 -3.72
N LYS A 50 -47.75 17.96 -4.73
CA LYS A 50 -49.05 17.73 -5.39
C LYS A 50 -49.00 16.69 -6.51
N THR A 51 -47.80 16.36 -6.99
CA THR A 51 -47.61 15.40 -8.09
C THR A 51 -47.54 13.98 -7.53
N SER A 52 -48.36 13.07 -8.05
CA SER A 52 -48.25 11.65 -7.70
C SER A 52 -46.85 11.13 -8.05
N GLY A 53 -46.20 10.46 -7.10
CA GLY A 53 -44.82 9.99 -7.28
C GLY A 53 -43.74 11.04 -7.01
N THR A 54 -44.02 12.10 -6.24
CA THR A 54 -42.99 12.98 -5.65
C THR A 54 -43.05 12.95 -4.12
N GLN A 55 -41.92 13.22 -3.45
CA GLN A 55 -41.80 13.32 -1.99
C GLN A 55 -41.04 14.57 -1.59
N CYS A 56 -41.24 15.03 -0.35
CA CYS A 56 -40.57 16.22 0.13
C CYS A 56 -39.18 15.92 0.66
N VAL A 57 -38.15 16.45 0.01
CA VAL A 57 -36.74 16.33 0.44
C VAL A 57 -36.15 17.73 0.47
N ASN A 58 -35.56 18.13 1.60
CA ASN A 58 -34.92 19.44 1.77
C ASN A 58 -35.77 20.62 1.25
N ASN A 59 -37.05 20.62 1.62
CA ASN A 59 -38.02 21.66 1.27
C ASN A 59 -38.37 21.77 -0.24
N LYS A 60 -38.03 20.76 -1.05
CA LYS A 60 -38.37 20.65 -2.47
C LYS A 60 -39.12 19.35 -2.79
N CYS A 61 -39.94 19.40 -3.83
CA CYS A 61 -40.67 18.24 -4.31
C CYS A 61 -39.85 17.47 -5.34
N GLU A 62 -39.16 16.44 -4.86
CA GLU A 62 -38.36 15.57 -5.72
C GLU A 62 -39.19 14.36 -6.16
N LYS A 63 -38.91 13.81 -7.35
CA LYS A 63 -39.51 12.54 -7.77
C LYS A 63 -39.16 11.48 -6.73
N LYS A 64 -40.20 10.81 -6.23
CA LYS A 64 -40.07 9.59 -5.44
C LYS A 64 -39.31 8.63 -6.33
N GLN A 65 -38.05 8.35 -6.01
CA GLN A 65 -37.35 7.24 -6.64
C GLN A 65 -38.12 5.98 -6.27
N THR A 66 -38.96 5.51 -7.18
CA THR A 66 -39.51 4.17 -7.11
C THR A 66 -38.33 3.26 -7.42
N VAL A 67 -37.56 2.88 -6.39
CA VAL A 67 -36.55 1.84 -6.53
C VAL A 67 -37.33 0.57 -6.91
N LYS A 68 -37.27 0.20 -8.18
CA LYS A 68 -37.85 -1.07 -8.63
C LYS A 68 -36.98 -2.15 -8.00
N LEU A 69 -37.51 -2.80 -6.96
CA LEU A 69 -36.83 -3.92 -6.31
C LEU A 69 -36.60 -5.01 -7.34
N LYS A 70 -35.45 -5.67 -7.18
CA LYS A 70 -35.02 -6.76 -8.03
C LYS A 70 -35.70 -8.05 -7.59
N LYS A 71 -36.16 -8.82 -8.56
CA LYS A 71 -36.87 -10.06 -8.32
C LYS A 71 -35.92 -11.17 -7.87
N PHE A 72 -36.49 -12.19 -7.26
CA PHE A 72 -35.78 -13.44 -7.00
C PHE A 72 -35.10 -13.95 -8.28
N GLY A 73 -33.81 -14.31 -8.20
CA GLY A 73 -32.97 -14.75 -9.32
C GLY A 73 -32.23 -13.64 -10.07
N GLU A 74 -32.55 -12.36 -9.84
CA GLU A 74 -31.85 -11.23 -10.46
C GLU A 74 -30.56 -10.84 -9.70
N PHE A 75 -29.58 -10.26 -10.40
CA PHE A 75 -28.33 -9.79 -9.81
C PHE A 75 -28.52 -8.76 -8.70
N CYS A 76 -27.87 -8.91 -7.55
CA CYS A 76 -27.73 -7.89 -6.52
C CYS A 76 -26.27 -7.70 -6.15
N GLY A 77 -25.84 -6.47 -5.92
CA GLY A 77 -24.41 -6.20 -5.76
C GLY A 77 -24.12 -4.72 -5.62
N PRO A 78 -22.84 -4.33 -5.66
CA PRO A 78 -22.49 -2.93 -5.69
C PRO A 78 -23.21 -2.16 -6.80
N THR A 79 -23.58 -0.91 -6.54
CA THR A 79 -24.17 0.04 -7.50
C THR A 79 -23.67 1.43 -7.16
N LYS A 80 -23.95 2.44 -8.00
CA LYS A 80 -23.62 3.83 -7.69
C LYS A 80 -24.11 4.27 -6.29
N ASP A 81 -25.28 3.82 -5.88
CA ASP A 81 -25.92 4.14 -4.60
C ASP A 81 -25.60 3.10 -3.49
N CYS A 82 -24.83 2.06 -3.82
CA CYS A 82 -24.50 0.94 -2.95
C CYS A 82 -23.02 0.59 -3.09
N GLN A 83 -22.14 1.38 -2.49
CA GLN A 83 -20.70 1.24 -2.65
C GLN A 83 -20.11 0.20 -1.70
N PRO A 84 -19.13 -0.59 -2.16
CA PRO A 84 -18.39 -1.46 -1.27
C PRO A 84 -17.60 -0.62 -0.26
N PRO A 85 -17.38 -1.13 0.97
CA PRO A 85 -16.51 -0.45 1.91
C PRO A 85 -15.06 -0.47 1.42
N PRO A 86 -14.17 0.40 1.97
CA PRO A 86 -12.74 0.34 1.67
C PRO A 86 -12.17 -1.07 1.84
N ALA A 87 -11.20 -1.44 1.00
CA ALA A 87 -10.54 -2.74 1.08
C ALA A 87 -9.96 -2.97 2.49
N GLY A 88 -10.09 -4.20 3.02
CA GLY A 88 -9.65 -4.55 4.37
C GLY A 88 -10.63 -4.17 5.50
N THR A 89 -11.77 -3.54 5.19
CA THR A 89 -12.79 -3.26 6.21
C THR A 89 -13.30 -4.56 6.83
N ALA A 90 -13.17 -4.69 8.15
CA ALA A 90 -13.63 -5.86 8.89
C ALA A 90 -15.12 -6.11 8.65
N SER A 91 -15.51 -7.38 8.54
CA SER A 91 -16.87 -7.75 8.19
C SER A 91 -17.90 -7.22 9.18
N ASN A 92 -17.55 -7.03 10.46
CA ASN A 92 -18.45 -6.49 11.49
C ASN A 92 -18.48 -4.95 11.57
N ALA A 93 -17.68 -4.24 10.77
CA ALA A 93 -17.66 -2.78 10.78
C ALA A 93 -18.99 -2.18 10.29
N PRO A 94 -19.40 -0.99 10.80
CA PRO A 94 -20.64 -0.32 10.39
C PRO A 94 -20.77 -0.13 8.87
N GLU A 95 -19.67 0.17 8.18
CA GLU A 95 -19.62 0.37 6.73
C GLU A 95 -19.84 -0.94 5.97
N ALA A 96 -19.22 -2.03 6.42
CA ALA A 96 -19.44 -3.36 5.86
C ALA A 96 -20.88 -3.85 6.11
N GLN A 97 -21.46 -3.52 7.27
CA GLN A 97 -22.86 -3.79 7.57
C GLN A 97 -23.80 -2.96 6.70
N ALA A 98 -23.55 -1.66 6.56
CA ALA A 98 -24.32 -0.77 5.71
C ALA A 98 -24.30 -1.23 4.24
N PHE A 99 -23.15 -1.71 3.75
CA PHE A 99 -23.05 -2.28 2.41
C PHE A 99 -23.88 -3.57 2.27
N ARG A 100 -23.83 -4.48 3.26
CA ARG A 100 -24.69 -5.68 3.26
C ARG A 100 -26.17 -5.34 3.27
N ASP A 101 -26.59 -4.42 4.14
CA ASP A 101 -27.98 -3.97 4.25
C ASP A 101 -28.43 -3.32 2.96
N CYS A 102 -27.57 -2.51 2.35
CA CYS A 102 -27.82 -1.90 1.07
C CYS A 102 -28.01 -2.94 -0.06
N LYS A 103 -27.14 -3.96 -0.16
CA LYS A 103 -27.30 -5.06 -1.13
C LYS A 103 -28.59 -5.83 -0.91
N ASN A 104 -28.91 -6.16 0.33
CA ASN A 104 -30.15 -6.84 0.70
C ASN A 104 -31.39 -6.03 0.30
N ALA A 105 -31.38 -4.73 0.55
CA ALA A 105 -32.48 -3.82 0.21
C ALA A 105 -32.74 -3.67 -1.30
N GLN A 106 -31.85 -4.16 -2.17
CA GLN A 106 -32.10 -4.21 -3.61
C GLN A 106 -33.13 -5.28 -3.99
N CYS A 107 -33.32 -6.29 -3.15
CA CYS A 107 -34.11 -7.47 -3.46
C CYS A 107 -35.53 -7.38 -2.88
N GLU A 108 -36.54 -7.86 -3.63
CA GLU A 108 -37.93 -7.99 -3.15
C GLU A 108 -38.03 -8.83 -1.86
N THR A 109 -37.11 -9.77 -1.70
CA THR A 109 -36.97 -10.71 -0.58
C THR A 109 -36.15 -10.16 0.58
N ASN A 110 -35.54 -8.99 0.41
CA ASN A 110 -34.54 -8.40 1.30
C ASN A 110 -33.33 -9.33 1.59
N LEU A 111 -32.98 -10.20 0.64
CA LEU A 111 -31.85 -11.11 0.78
C LEU A 111 -31.04 -11.19 -0.52
N CYS A 112 -29.82 -10.68 -0.44
CA CYS A 112 -28.81 -10.77 -1.48
C CYS A 112 -27.74 -11.77 -1.03
N TYR A 113 -27.63 -12.91 -1.70
CA TYR A 113 -26.66 -13.96 -1.38
C TYR A 113 -25.82 -14.29 -2.60
N SER A 114 -24.49 -14.29 -2.45
CA SER A 114 -23.54 -14.55 -3.54
C SER A 114 -23.83 -13.78 -4.83
N GLY A 115 -24.23 -12.51 -4.71
CA GLY A 115 -24.49 -11.64 -5.87
C GLY A 115 -25.89 -11.79 -6.49
N VAL A 116 -26.79 -12.57 -5.89
CA VAL A 116 -28.13 -12.83 -6.44
C VAL A 116 -29.22 -12.63 -5.41
N CYS A 117 -30.31 -11.99 -5.82
CA CYS A 117 -31.50 -11.87 -5.01
C CYS A 117 -32.08 -13.27 -4.80
N THR A 118 -32.03 -13.75 -3.57
CA THR A 118 -32.54 -15.07 -3.19
C THR A 118 -33.55 -14.96 -2.06
N LYS A 119 -34.11 -16.07 -1.59
CA LYS A 119 -34.99 -16.12 -0.42
C LYS A 119 -34.69 -17.34 0.43
N LEU A 120 -35.06 -17.22 1.70
CA LEU A 120 -35.18 -18.37 2.60
C LEU A 120 -36.27 -19.30 2.07
N CYS A 121 -36.11 -20.59 2.30
CA CYS A 121 -37.06 -21.60 1.88
C CYS A 121 -37.14 -22.74 2.88
N THR A 122 -38.18 -23.56 2.75
CA THR A 122 -38.33 -24.82 3.49
C THR A 122 -38.12 -25.99 2.55
N ILE A 123 -37.26 -26.94 2.92
CA ILE A 123 -37.12 -28.20 2.18
C ILE A 123 -38.38 -29.03 2.41
N LEU A 124 -39.23 -29.13 1.39
CA LEU A 124 -40.50 -29.87 1.48
C LEU A 124 -40.30 -31.38 1.32
N LYS A 125 -39.25 -31.78 0.61
CA LYS A 125 -38.90 -33.18 0.35
C LYS A 125 -37.40 -33.33 0.11
N ASP A 126 -36.81 -34.32 0.77
CA ASP A 126 -35.40 -34.70 0.64
C ASP A 126 -35.26 -36.18 1.04
N GLU A 127 -35.66 -37.06 0.11
CA GLU A 127 -35.64 -38.52 0.30
C GLU A 127 -34.58 -39.20 -0.56
N LYS A 128 -33.97 -38.45 -1.48
CA LYS A 128 -32.96 -38.93 -2.41
C LYS A 128 -31.76 -38.01 -2.39
N ASN A 129 -30.62 -38.61 -2.65
CA ASN A 129 -29.42 -37.86 -2.94
C ASN A 129 -29.49 -37.33 -4.37
N ASN A 130 -29.68 -36.01 -4.53
CA ASN A 130 -29.82 -35.33 -5.82
C ASN A 130 -28.62 -35.57 -6.76
N ALA A 131 -27.43 -35.83 -6.20
CA ALA A 131 -26.22 -36.09 -6.99
C ALA A 131 -26.14 -37.52 -7.59
N THR A 132 -26.74 -38.52 -6.93
CA THR A 132 -26.57 -39.95 -7.27
C THR A 132 -27.87 -40.69 -7.55
N GLY A 133 -29.01 -40.14 -7.13
CA GLY A 133 -30.33 -40.78 -7.18
C GLY A 133 -30.55 -41.88 -6.14
N ALA A 134 -29.57 -42.14 -5.26
CA ALA A 134 -29.70 -43.11 -4.18
C ALA A 134 -30.69 -42.63 -3.10
N ALA A 135 -31.26 -43.55 -2.33
CA ALA A 135 -32.13 -43.21 -1.21
C ALA A 135 -31.34 -42.59 -0.05
N GLY A 136 -31.90 -41.56 0.59
CA GLY A 136 -31.32 -40.85 1.72
C GLY A 136 -31.23 -39.34 1.50
N ASP A 137 -31.23 -38.57 2.60
CA ASP A 137 -31.19 -37.11 2.57
C ASP A 137 -29.80 -36.55 2.19
N ASP A 138 -29.77 -35.48 1.40
CA ASP A 138 -28.53 -34.77 1.07
C ASP A 138 -28.59 -33.26 1.27
N GLY A 139 -29.70 -32.75 1.80
CA GLY A 139 -29.89 -31.35 2.15
C GLY A 139 -30.32 -30.51 0.96
N ILE A 140 -30.65 -31.13 -0.17
CA ILE A 140 -31.13 -30.48 -1.38
C ILE A 140 -32.58 -30.92 -1.58
N GLU A 141 -33.46 -29.96 -1.89
CA GLU A 141 -34.85 -30.30 -2.16
C GLU A 141 -34.96 -31.19 -3.42
N ASP A 142 -35.62 -32.34 -3.26
CA ASP A 142 -36.05 -33.20 -4.35
C ASP A 142 -36.97 -32.43 -5.30
N THR A 143 -36.96 -32.73 -6.60
CA THR A 143 -37.87 -32.07 -7.55
C THR A 143 -39.33 -32.28 -7.15
N THR A 144 -40.02 -31.20 -6.75
CA THR A 144 -41.45 -31.19 -6.42
C THR A 144 -42.22 -30.12 -7.21
N GLN A 145 -43.53 -30.29 -7.37
CA GLN A 145 -44.38 -29.33 -8.09
C GLN A 145 -44.62 -28.01 -7.33
N ASN A 146 -44.32 -27.97 -6.03
CA ASN A 146 -44.64 -26.85 -5.13
C ASN A 146 -43.40 -26.29 -4.42
N SER A 147 -42.21 -26.44 -5.00
CA SER A 147 -40.98 -25.86 -4.43
C SER A 147 -41.15 -24.37 -4.21
N GLU A 148 -40.72 -23.88 -3.05
CA GLU A 148 -40.71 -22.45 -2.76
C GLU A 148 -39.73 -21.70 -3.68
N CYS A 149 -38.83 -22.39 -4.38
CA CYS A 149 -37.80 -21.80 -5.24
C CYS A 149 -38.15 -21.80 -6.74
N SER A 150 -39.41 -22.04 -7.12
CA SER A 150 -39.81 -22.19 -8.53
C SER A 150 -40.18 -20.91 -9.29
N ASP A 151 -40.18 -19.75 -8.62
CA ASP A 151 -40.65 -18.45 -9.15
C ASP A 151 -39.52 -17.47 -9.48
N ALA A 152 -38.30 -17.98 -9.74
CA ALA A 152 -37.17 -17.16 -10.13
C ALA A 152 -37.45 -16.39 -11.44
N ALA A 153 -36.92 -15.18 -11.53
CA ALA A 153 -37.04 -14.33 -12.68
C ALA A 153 -36.43 -14.99 -13.94
N THR A 154 -37.00 -14.63 -15.08
CA THR A 154 -36.52 -15.02 -16.42
C THR A 154 -36.09 -13.77 -17.18
N GLY A 155 -34.98 -13.83 -17.91
CA GLY A 155 -34.50 -12.74 -18.77
C GLY A 155 -33.07 -12.32 -18.47
N ASP A 156 -32.62 -11.23 -19.08
CA ASP A 156 -31.21 -10.83 -19.14
C ASP A 156 -30.57 -10.50 -17.77
N ASN A 157 -31.39 -10.16 -16.76
CA ASN A 157 -30.91 -9.90 -15.40
C ASN A 157 -30.81 -11.16 -14.52
N ALA A 158 -31.31 -12.32 -15.00
CA ALA A 158 -31.30 -13.58 -14.28
C ALA A 158 -29.98 -14.33 -14.52
N ILE A 159 -28.98 -14.04 -13.70
CA ILE A 159 -27.58 -14.48 -13.91
C ILE A 159 -27.45 -16.01 -14.03
N HIS A 160 -28.26 -16.79 -13.32
CA HIS A 160 -28.20 -18.26 -13.37
C HIS A 160 -29.42 -18.90 -14.02
N GLY A 161 -30.17 -18.14 -14.83
CA GLY A 161 -31.46 -18.56 -15.35
C GLY A 161 -32.54 -18.64 -14.25
N SER A 162 -33.57 -19.44 -14.49
CA SER A 162 -34.80 -19.47 -13.67
C SER A 162 -34.99 -20.74 -12.84
N VAL A 163 -33.98 -21.60 -12.72
CA VAL A 163 -34.10 -22.90 -12.03
C VAL A 163 -33.31 -22.85 -10.73
N TYR A 164 -34.01 -22.96 -9.60
CA TYR A 164 -33.45 -22.94 -8.25
C TYR A 164 -34.01 -24.11 -7.44
N SER A 165 -33.27 -24.52 -6.40
CA SER A 165 -33.71 -25.52 -5.42
C SER A 165 -33.44 -25.03 -4.01
N CYS A 166 -34.27 -25.47 -3.07
CA CYS A 166 -34.05 -25.16 -1.66
C CYS A 166 -32.91 -26.01 -1.10
N VAL A 167 -31.87 -25.38 -0.53
CA VAL A 167 -30.66 -26.08 -0.06
C VAL A 167 -30.32 -25.69 1.37
N GLN A 168 -30.10 -26.71 2.20
CA GLN A 168 -29.76 -26.59 3.61
C GLN A 168 -28.34 -26.06 3.80
N GLN A 169 -28.22 -24.90 4.45
CA GLN A 169 -26.91 -24.31 4.79
C GLN A 169 -26.41 -24.78 6.17
N ALA A 170 -27.30 -25.02 7.13
CA ALA A 170 -26.93 -25.46 8.48
C ALA A 170 -26.40 -26.90 8.48
N ASP A 171 -25.44 -27.22 9.34
CA ASP A 171 -24.90 -28.59 9.41
C ASP A 171 -25.95 -29.61 9.90
N LYS A 172 -25.71 -30.92 9.66
CA LYS A 172 -26.68 -31.96 10.02
C LYS A 172 -27.01 -31.98 11.51
N ALA A 173 -26.07 -31.64 12.40
CA ALA A 173 -26.31 -31.63 13.83
C ALA A 173 -27.20 -30.44 14.25
N GLN A 174 -27.02 -29.28 13.64
CA GLN A 174 -27.87 -28.10 13.80
C GLN A 174 -29.30 -28.38 13.32
N VAL A 175 -29.44 -29.02 12.15
CA VAL A 175 -30.76 -29.39 11.61
C VAL A 175 -31.49 -30.36 12.54
N GLN A 176 -30.80 -31.35 13.11
CA GLN A 176 -31.35 -32.27 14.10
C GLN A 176 -31.79 -31.57 15.41
N GLN A 177 -31.20 -30.41 15.71
CA GLN A 177 -31.57 -29.55 16.83
C GLN A 177 -32.67 -28.54 16.47
N GLY A 178 -33.25 -28.62 15.27
CA GLY A 178 -34.30 -27.72 14.78
C GLY A 178 -33.79 -26.38 14.26
N GLN A 179 -32.48 -26.24 14.04
CA GLN A 179 -31.84 -25.02 13.52
C GLN A 179 -31.62 -25.11 12.01
N SER A 180 -32.71 -25.19 11.24
CA SER A 180 -32.66 -25.19 9.77
C SER A 180 -32.41 -23.79 9.22
N ALA A 181 -31.54 -23.66 8.23
CA ALA A 181 -31.27 -22.43 7.50
C ALA A 181 -31.16 -22.73 6.01
N ALA A 182 -32.29 -23.07 5.36
CA ALA A 182 -32.30 -23.36 3.94
C ALA A 182 -32.59 -22.12 3.09
N ILE A 183 -31.89 -22.03 1.96
CA ILE A 183 -31.98 -20.90 1.01
C ILE A 183 -32.16 -21.42 -0.41
N CYS A 184 -32.83 -20.65 -1.26
CA CYS A 184 -32.90 -20.98 -2.68
C CYS A 184 -31.54 -20.73 -3.35
N VAL A 185 -30.98 -21.74 -4.01
CA VAL A 185 -29.74 -21.61 -4.78
C VAL A 185 -29.93 -22.08 -6.22
N PRO A 186 -29.15 -21.57 -7.19
CA PRO A 186 -29.26 -22.00 -8.58
C PRO A 186 -29.04 -23.50 -8.69
N SER A 187 -29.95 -24.19 -9.37
CA SER A 187 -29.96 -25.66 -9.42
C SER A 187 -29.65 -26.18 -10.81
N GLY A 188 -28.84 -27.23 -10.87
CA GLY A 188 -28.56 -28.01 -12.07
C GLY A 188 -28.82 -29.50 -11.84
N SER A 189 -27.99 -30.34 -12.44
CA SER A 189 -28.02 -31.79 -12.30
C SER A 189 -27.53 -32.27 -10.93
N TRP A 190 -26.85 -31.42 -10.17
CA TRP A 190 -26.23 -31.75 -8.88
C TRP A 190 -25.20 -32.88 -8.96
N LYS A 191 -24.77 -33.30 -10.15
CA LYS A 191 -23.75 -34.32 -10.31
C LYS A 191 -22.45 -33.89 -9.61
N ASN A 192 -21.80 -34.81 -8.90
CA ASN A 192 -20.45 -34.57 -8.38
C ASN A 192 -19.51 -34.21 -9.53
N CYS A 193 -18.68 -33.20 -9.35
CA CYS A 193 -17.71 -32.76 -10.35
C CYS A 193 -16.37 -32.41 -9.70
N SER A 194 -15.30 -32.61 -10.46
CA SER A 194 -13.94 -32.17 -10.12
C SER A 194 -13.38 -31.20 -11.17
N SER A 195 -14.01 -31.10 -12.34
CA SER A 195 -13.72 -30.11 -13.38
C SER A 195 -14.99 -29.69 -14.12
N ASN A 196 -14.91 -28.58 -14.85
CA ASN A 196 -16.05 -28.08 -15.64
C ASN A 196 -16.48 -29.05 -16.74
N ASP A 197 -15.54 -29.78 -17.36
CA ASP A 197 -15.81 -30.74 -18.45
C ASP A 197 -16.63 -31.96 -18.01
N GLU A 198 -16.73 -32.22 -16.70
CA GLU A 198 -17.57 -33.29 -16.16
C GLU A 198 -19.06 -32.91 -16.11
N CYS A 199 -19.36 -31.62 -16.31
CA CYS A 199 -20.70 -31.06 -16.39
C CYS A 199 -21.14 -30.91 -17.87
N GLY A 200 -22.45 -30.94 -18.14
CA GLY A 200 -22.96 -30.82 -19.51
C GLY A 200 -22.83 -29.39 -20.06
N ASP A 201 -23.07 -29.19 -21.36
CA ASP A 201 -22.87 -27.90 -22.07
C ASP A 201 -23.60 -26.67 -21.49
N LYS A 202 -24.56 -26.88 -20.58
CA LYS A 202 -25.35 -25.82 -19.91
C LYS A 202 -24.98 -25.65 -18.44
N GLU A 203 -24.02 -26.42 -17.95
CA GLU A 203 -23.63 -26.50 -16.55
C GLU A 203 -22.12 -26.31 -16.39
N SER A 204 -21.72 -25.88 -15.21
CA SER A 204 -20.33 -25.76 -14.80
C SER A 204 -20.15 -26.39 -13.42
N CYS A 205 -18.92 -26.76 -13.08
CA CYS A 205 -18.62 -27.24 -11.75
C CYS A 205 -18.56 -26.04 -10.80
N ARG A 206 -19.38 -26.04 -9.76
CA ARG A 206 -19.56 -24.90 -8.83
C ARG A 206 -19.38 -25.33 -7.38
N LEU A 207 -19.03 -24.38 -6.53
CA LEU A 207 -19.07 -24.58 -5.08
C LEU A 207 -20.46 -24.26 -4.54
N TYR A 208 -20.98 -25.20 -3.78
CA TYR A 208 -22.19 -25.04 -3.00
C TYR A 208 -21.87 -25.23 -1.53
N PHE A 209 -22.53 -24.47 -0.68
CA PHE A 209 -22.53 -24.71 0.76
C PHE A 209 -23.76 -25.56 1.11
N ILE A 210 -23.53 -26.81 1.52
CA ILE A 210 -24.57 -27.80 1.79
C ILE A 210 -24.23 -28.49 3.10
N TYR A 211 -25.17 -28.53 4.04
CA TYR A 211 -24.97 -29.07 5.39
C TYR A 211 -23.69 -28.56 6.08
N GLY A 212 -23.46 -27.25 6.06
CA GLY A 212 -22.31 -26.63 6.72
C GLY A 212 -20.96 -26.86 6.03
N SER A 213 -20.92 -27.44 4.83
CA SER A 213 -19.69 -27.79 4.12
C SER A 213 -19.68 -27.30 2.67
N LEU A 214 -18.50 -26.91 2.16
CA LEU A 214 -18.31 -26.55 0.75
C LEU A 214 -18.10 -27.80 -0.11
N VAL A 215 -19.00 -28.01 -1.08
CA VAL A 215 -18.99 -29.17 -1.99
C VAL A 215 -19.04 -28.75 -3.45
N GLN A 216 -18.40 -29.53 -4.32
CA GLN A 216 -18.39 -29.32 -5.77
C GLN A 216 -19.54 -30.09 -6.42
N ARG A 217 -20.40 -29.38 -7.17
CA ARG A 217 -21.55 -29.95 -7.88
C ARG A 217 -21.74 -29.26 -9.23
N CYS A 218 -22.26 -29.98 -10.22
CA CYS A 218 -22.70 -29.40 -11.48
C CYS A 218 -23.94 -28.53 -11.25
N GLY A 219 -23.82 -27.26 -11.59
CA GLY A 219 -24.87 -26.24 -11.52
C GLY A 219 -24.96 -25.45 -12.83
N PRO A 220 -25.95 -24.58 -12.99
CA PRO A 220 -26.14 -23.83 -14.24
C PRO A 220 -24.95 -22.90 -14.50
N ILE A 221 -24.63 -22.66 -15.78
CA ILE A 221 -23.64 -21.62 -16.14
C ILE A 221 -24.18 -20.23 -15.76
N SER A 222 -23.31 -19.39 -15.20
CA SER A 222 -23.63 -17.99 -14.94
C SER A 222 -23.50 -17.13 -16.20
N HIS A 223 -24.35 -16.10 -16.30
CA HIS A 223 -24.45 -15.19 -17.45
C HIS A 223 -24.27 -13.73 -17.00
N ASN A 224 -23.62 -12.93 -17.84
CA ASN A 224 -23.41 -11.51 -17.55
C ASN A 224 -24.70 -10.70 -17.80
N PRO A 225 -25.03 -9.69 -16.97
CA PRO A 225 -26.27 -8.89 -17.12
C PRO A 225 -26.46 -8.08 -18.42
N ALA A 226 -25.60 -8.25 -19.43
CA ALA A 226 -25.69 -7.65 -20.77
C ALA A 226 -25.17 -8.57 -21.90
N SER A 227 -24.85 -9.82 -21.58
CA SER A 227 -24.32 -10.82 -22.52
C SER A 227 -24.95 -12.17 -22.22
N THR A 228 -25.24 -12.95 -23.27
CA THR A 228 -25.80 -14.30 -23.10
C THR A 228 -24.79 -15.31 -22.55
N ASP A 229 -23.50 -14.95 -22.46
CA ASP A 229 -22.44 -15.81 -21.92
C ASP A 229 -21.74 -15.13 -20.73
N GLY A 230 -21.45 -15.92 -19.69
CA GLY A 230 -20.55 -15.50 -18.60
C GLY A 230 -19.08 -15.56 -19.03
N SER A 231 -18.25 -14.83 -18.28
CA SER A 231 -16.81 -14.71 -18.51
C SER A 231 -16.11 -16.08 -18.40
N THR A 232 -15.24 -16.36 -19.36
CA THR A 232 -14.43 -17.57 -19.47
C THR A 232 -13.12 -17.46 -18.69
N LEU A 233 -12.34 -18.55 -18.65
CA LEU A 233 -11.06 -18.60 -17.93
C LEU A 233 -10.19 -17.36 -18.24
N ALA A 234 -9.64 -16.75 -17.20
CA ALA A 234 -8.80 -15.56 -17.23
C ALA A 234 -9.45 -14.25 -17.70
N GLU A 235 -10.70 -14.27 -18.15
CA GLU A 235 -11.42 -13.02 -18.43
C GLU A 235 -11.69 -12.28 -17.12
N SER A 236 -11.68 -10.94 -17.19
CA SER A 236 -11.98 -10.10 -16.03
C SER A 236 -13.37 -10.40 -15.49
N CYS A 237 -13.47 -10.36 -14.16
CA CYS A 237 -14.71 -10.45 -13.43
C CYS A 237 -14.71 -9.37 -12.34
N ASN A 238 -15.88 -8.83 -12.05
CA ASN A 238 -16.10 -7.74 -11.13
C ASN A 238 -17.58 -7.71 -10.76
N ASP A 239 -17.87 -7.56 -9.47
CA ASP A 239 -19.22 -7.33 -8.96
C ASP A 239 -19.55 -5.83 -8.89
N ASN A 240 -18.55 -4.96 -9.07
CA ASN A 240 -18.69 -3.51 -9.00
C ASN A 240 -18.93 -2.86 -10.38
N PRO A 241 -20.11 -2.27 -10.64
CA PRO A 241 -20.40 -1.57 -11.89
C PRO A 241 -19.68 -0.22 -12.02
N LEU A 242 -19.02 0.26 -10.97
CA LEU A 242 -18.12 1.41 -11.07
C LEU A 242 -16.76 1.04 -11.68
N GLU A 243 -16.39 -0.24 -11.66
CA GLU A 243 -15.12 -0.74 -12.22
C GLU A 243 -15.25 -1.18 -13.69
N GLY A 244 -16.47 -1.14 -14.24
CA GLY A 244 -16.80 -1.56 -15.60
C GLY A 244 -18.17 -2.23 -15.67
N ASP A 245 -18.49 -2.86 -16.80
CA ASP A 245 -19.66 -3.75 -16.88
C ASP A 245 -19.50 -4.91 -15.88
N ILE A 246 -20.60 -5.41 -15.31
CA ILE A 246 -20.56 -6.53 -14.36
C ILE A 246 -20.09 -7.80 -15.07
N GLY A 247 -18.94 -8.34 -14.65
CA GLY A 247 -18.39 -9.60 -15.12
C GLY A 247 -18.54 -10.73 -14.09
N VAL A 248 -19.30 -11.76 -14.44
CA VAL A 248 -19.54 -12.98 -13.66
C VAL A 248 -18.92 -14.17 -14.38
N CYS A 249 -18.13 -14.96 -13.65
CA CYS A 249 -17.52 -16.17 -14.17
C CYS A 249 -18.55 -17.27 -14.37
N LYS A 250 -18.38 -18.11 -15.39
CA LYS A 250 -19.30 -19.23 -15.69
C LYS A 250 -19.62 -20.16 -14.50
N ASN A 251 -18.75 -20.23 -13.51
CA ASN A 251 -18.85 -21.02 -12.29
C ASN A 251 -18.76 -20.19 -10.99
N ASP A 252 -18.84 -18.87 -11.11
CA ASP A 252 -18.68 -17.87 -10.03
C ASP A 252 -17.31 -17.83 -9.33
N LEU A 253 -16.30 -18.54 -9.83
CA LEU A 253 -14.94 -18.43 -9.31
C LEU A 253 -14.26 -17.17 -9.87
N CYS A 254 -14.51 -16.04 -9.23
CA CYS A 254 -13.84 -14.78 -9.51
C CYS A 254 -12.72 -14.51 -8.50
N PHE A 255 -11.49 -14.34 -8.98
CA PHE A 255 -10.38 -13.84 -8.19
C PHE A 255 -9.99 -12.44 -8.68
N SER A 256 -9.16 -11.73 -7.91
CA SER A 256 -8.54 -10.46 -8.36
C SER A 256 -7.66 -10.58 -9.62
N LEU A 257 -7.53 -11.79 -10.16
CA LEU A 257 -6.74 -12.16 -11.34
C LEU A 257 -7.64 -12.54 -12.53
N GLY A 258 -8.96 -12.45 -12.37
CA GLY A 258 -9.96 -12.87 -13.36
C GLY A 258 -10.66 -14.18 -12.98
N CYS A 259 -11.42 -14.71 -13.93
CA CYS A 259 -12.17 -15.94 -13.77
C CYS A 259 -11.29 -17.19 -13.74
N SER A 260 -11.61 -18.11 -12.83
CA SER A 260 -10.97 -19.42 -12.71
C SER A 260 -11.96 -20.55 -12.99
N ALA A 261 -11.46 -21.78 -13.09
CA ALA A 261 -12.23 -22.99 -13.37
C ALA A 261 -11.76 -24.13 -12.47
N PHE A 262 -12.63 -25.07 -12.10
CA PHE A 262 -12.17 -26.33 -11.49
C PHE A 262 -11.48 -27.20 -12.54
N CYS A 263 -10.43 -27.90 -12.13
CA CYS A 263 -9.59 -28.68 -13.01
C CYS A 263 -9.11 -29.97 -12.34
N THR A 264 -8.68 -30.91 -13.18
CA THR A 264 -8.01 -32.15 -12.76
C THR A 264 -6.59 -32.25 -13.32
N LYS A 265 -6.30 -31.50 -14.38
CA LYS A 265 -5.02 -31.50 -15.10
C LYS A 265 -4.85 -30.18 -15.87
N ASP A 266 -3.62 -29.87 -16.26
CA ASP A 266 -3.29 -28.61 -16.96
C ASP A 266 -4.01 -28.45 -18.30
N SER A 267 -4.39 -29.55 -18.96
CA SER A 267 -5.18 -29.47 -20.21
C SER A 267 -6.59 -28.91 -20.01
N ASP A 268 -7.08 -28.85 -18.77
CA ASP A 268 -8.38 -28.25 -18.43
C ASP A 268 -8.25 -26.71 -18.29
N CYS A 269 -7.02 -26.20 -18.24
CA CYS A 269 -6.68 -24.80 -17.99
C CYS A 269 -6.03 -24.15 -19.21
N ILE A 270 -6.50 -24.47 -20.42
CA ILE A 270 -6.00 -23.90 -21.68
C ILE A 270 -6.62 -22.50 -21.89
N THR A 271 -5.78 -21.46 -21.95
CA THR A 271 -6.23 -20.09 -22.24
C THR A 271 -6.59 -19.86 -23.71
N GLU A 272 -5.94 -20.57 -24.63
CA GLU A 272 -6.24 -20.54 -26.06
C GLU A 272 -6.08 -21.92 -26.71
N VAL A 273 -7.18 -22.46 -27.25
CA VAL A 273 -7.18 -23.75 -27.96
C VAL A 273 -6.52 -23.61 -29.34
N GLY A 274 -5.64 -24.55 -29.67
CA GLY A 274 -4.86 -24.54 -30.90
C GLY A 274 -3.73 -23.52 -30.92
N ALA A 275 -3.31 -23.02 -29.76
CA ALA A 275 -2.20 -22.07 -29.62
C ALA A 275 -0.86 -22.68 -30.02
N CYS A 276 -0.66 -23.98 -29.85
CA CYS A 276 0.55 -24.65 -30.29
C CYS A 276 0.50 -24.97 -31.79
N LYS A 277 1.14 -24.14 -32.63
CA LYS A 277 1.17 -24.30 -34.08
C LYS A 277 2.58 -24.58 -34.57
N ALA A 278 2.75 -25.68 -35.29
CA ALA A 278 4.04 -26.13 -35.81
C ALA A 278 5.16 -26.20 -34.75
N GLY A 279 4.81 -26.61 -33.52
CA GLY A 279 5.73 -26.72 -32.39
C GLY A 279 6.12 -25.39 -31.75
N LYS A 280 5.36 -24.32 -32.00
CA LYS A 280 5.56 -22.98 -31.45
C LYS A 280 4.28 -22.36 -30.90
N CYS A 281 4.39 -21.67 -29.76
CA CYS A 281 3.37 -20.74 -29.26
C CYS A 281 3.44 -19.40 -30.02
N LYS A 282 2.44 -18.54 -29.85
CA LYS A 282 2.41 -17.20 -30.48
C LYS A 282 3.62 -16.34 -30.13
N ASN A 283 4.11 -16.45 -28.91
CA ASN A 283 5.29 -15.72 -28.44
C ASN A 283 6.63 -16.31 -28.94
N GLY A 284 6.61 -17.42 -29.69
CA GLY A 284 7.80 -18.08 -30.24
C GLY A 284 8.43 -19.16 -29.36
N ASN A 285 7.88 -19.41 -28.16
CA ASN A 285 8.31 -20.52 -27.29
C ASN A 285 8.02 -21.86 -27.96
N ALA A 286 8.88 -22.85 -27.72
CA ALA A 286 8.65 -24.21 -28.21
C ALA A 286 7.47 -24.85 -27.46
N CYS A 287 6.66 -25.63 -28.18
CA CYS A 287 5.53 -26.36 -27.60
C CYS A 287 5.37 -27.73 -28.24
N THR A 288 4.74 -28.62 -27.49
CA THR A 288 4.30 -29.95 -27.92
C THR A 288 2.78 -30.07 -27.92
N SER A 289 2.11 -29.27 -27.09
CA SER A 289 0.64 -29.18 -26.99
C SER A 289 0.21 -27.78 -26.57
N ASP A 290 -1.10 -27.51 -26.59
CA ASP A 290 -1.66 -26.23 -26.14
C ASP A 290 -1.40 -25.93 -24.66
N VAL A 291 -1.14 -26.96 -23.83
CA VAL A 291 -0.78 -26.79 -22.41
C VAL A 291 0.51 -25.97 -22.26
N ASP A 292 1.47 -26.18 -23.15
CA ASP A 292 2.74 -25.45 -23.13
C ASP A 292 2.54 -23.97 -23.48
N CYS A 293 1.48 -23.67 -24.25
CA CYS A 293 1.11 -22.32 -24.65
C CYS A 293 0.08 -21.66 -23.73
N SER A 294 -0.44 -22.37 -22.73
CA SER A 294 -1.36 -21.77 -21.77
C SER A 294 -0.62 -20.92 -20.75
N ALA A 295 -1.17 -19.76 -20.39
CA ALA A 295 -0.71 -18.95 -19.28
C ALA A 295 -1.19 -19.45 -17.90
N TRP A 296 -2.07 -20.47 -17.88
CA TRP A 296 -2.67 -21.03 -16.67
C TRP A 296 -2.35 -22.53 -16.57
N LYS A 297 -2.40 -23.07 -15.35
CA LYS A 297 -2.18 -24.49 -15.02
C LYS A 297 -3.20 -24.93 -13.97
N CYS A 298 -3.33 -26.23 -13.76
CA CYS A 298 -4.14 -26.74 -12.66
C CYS A 298 -3.33 -26.72 -11.37
N ASP A 299 -3.82 -26.04 -10.34
CA ASP A 299 -3.13 -25.91 -9.06
C ASP A 299 -4.07 -26.17 -7.88
N SER A 300 -3.52 -26.53 -6.72
CA SER A 300 -4.28 -26.92 -5.54
C SER A 300 -4.32 -25.78 -4.50
N LEU A 301 -5.48 -25.14 -4.35
CA LEU A 301 -5.63 -23.93 -3.54
C LEU A 301 -6.69 -24.09 -2.46
N GLN A 302 -6.45 -23.50 -1.29
CA GLN A 302 -7.48 -23.31 -0.29
C GLN A 302 -8.30 -22.07 -0.67
N LEU A 303 -9.60 -22.25 -0.92
CA LEU A 303 -10.47 -21.18 -1.44
C LEU A 303 -11.19 -20.37 -0.36
N SER A 304 -11.15 -20.85 0.89
CA SER A 304 -11.80 -20.21 2.04
C SER A 304 -10.93 -20.40 3.28
N SER A 305 -10.73 -19.34 4.06
CA SER A 305 -10.02 -19.42 5.34
C SER A 305 -10.74 -20.30 6.37
N ASN A 306 -12.06 -20.49 6.22
CA ASN A 306 -12.90 -21.28 7.12
C ASN A 306 -13.00 -22.76 6.71
N ASP A 307 -12.49 -23.13 5.53
CA ASP A 307 -12.44 -24.51 5.07
C ASP A 307 -10.99 -24.90 4.75
N PRO A 308 -10.36 -25.78 5.54
CA PRO A 308 -8.98 -26.20 5.29
C PRO A 308 -8.82 -27.04 4.02
N LYS A 309 -9.91 -27.43 3.35
CA LYS A 309 -9.88 -28.21 2.12
C LYS A 309 -9.28 -27.41 0.97
N LYS A 310 -8.29 -28.01 0.30
CA LYS A 310 -7.78 -27.53 -0.99
C LYS A 310 -8.63 -28.06 -2.14
N TYR A 311 -8.78 -27.24 -3.17
CA TYR A 311 -9.48 -27.53 -4.40
C TYR A 311 -8.54 -27.34 -5.59
N ASN A 312 -8.64 -28.21 -6.58
CA ASN A 312 -7.90 -28.07 -7.82
C ASN A 312 -8.61 -27.07 -8.72
N VAL A 313 -7.98 -25.94 -8.97
CA VAL A 313 -8.50 -24.86 -9.79
C VAL A 313 -7.44 -24.37 -10.76
N CYS A 314 -7.88 -23.87 -11.90
CA CYS A 314 -6.99 -23.22 -12.84
C CYS A 314 -6.42 -21.96 -12.19
N TRP A 315 -5.11 -21.88 -12.15
CA TRP A 315 -4.36 -20.77 -11.58
C TRP A 315 -3.29 -20.29 -12.56
N PRO A 316 -2.97 -18.99 -12.57
CA PRO A 316 -1.86 -18.46 -13.35
C PRO A 316 -0.55 -19.24 -13.15
N LYS A 317 0.19 -19.44 -14.25
CA LYS A 317 1.58 -19.90 -14.19
C LYS A 317 2.48 -18.79 -13.65
N ASN A 318 3.55 -19.22 -13.00
CA ASN A 318 4.59 -18.33 -12.53
C ASN A 318 5.39 -17.78 -13.72
N CYS A 319 5.90 -16.57 -13.58
CA CYS A 319 6.70 -15.90 -14.60
C CYS A 319 7.84 -15.09 -13.95
N LYS A 320 8.82 -14.67 -14.73
CA LYS A 320 9.81 -13.66 -14.32
C LYS A 320 9.72 -12.43 -15.20
N THR A 321 9.44 -12.65 -16.48
CA THR A 321 9.23 -11.65 -17.52
C THR A 321 7.97 -11.97 -18.32
N ASN A 322 7.55 -11.05 -19.19
CA ASN A 322 6.42 -11.32 -20.10
C ASN A 322 6.64 -12.52 -21.04
N VAL A 323 7.90 -12.88 -21.35
CA VAL A 323 8.22 -14.01 -22.25
C VAL A 323 7.89 -15.37 -21.61
N ASP A 324 7.87 -15.43 -20.27
CA ASP A 324 7.50 -16.63 -19.53
C ASP A 324 6.00 -16.90 -19.56
N CYS A 325 5.19 -15.90 -19.95
CA CYS A 325 3.77 -16.07 -20.22
C CYS A 325 3.60 -16.53 -21.68
N PRO A 326 3.25 -17.82 -21.93
CA PRO A 326 3.30 -18.38 -23.28
C PRO A 326 2.21 -17.85 -24.23
N ASP A 327 1.10 -17.39 -23.66
CA ASP A 327 0.00 -16.70 -24.33
C ASP A 327 0.30 -15.20 -24.37
N ASP A 328 0.31 -14.61 -25.56
CA ASP A 328 0.68 -13.21 -25.81
C ASP A 328 -0.36 -12.20 -25.30
N SER A 329 -1.55 -12.69 -24.93
CA SER A 329 -2.61 -11.94 -24.26
C SER A 329 -2.33 -11.73 -22.77
N PHE A 330 -1.23 -12.27 -22.23
CA PHE A 330 -0.87 -12.20 -20.81
C PHE A 330 0.45 -11.44 -20.59
N ALA A 331 0.56 -10.81 -19.42
CA ALA A 331 1.77 -10.16 -18.94
C ALA A 331 2.16 -10.69 -17.56
N CYS A 332 3.43 -10.56 -17.20
CA CYS A 332 3.93 -11.00 -15.92
C CYS A 332 3.68 -9.94 -14.85
N ARG A 333 2.89 -10.27 -13.82
CA ARG A 333 2.58 -9.40 -12.69
C ARG A 333 3.51 -9.69 -11.52
N LEU A 334 4.02 -8.62 -10.90
CA LEU A 334 4.72 -8.71 -9.61
C LEU A 334 3.76 -9.23 -8.54
N SER A 335 4.10 -10.35 -7.90
CA SER A 335 3.25 -10.96 -6.89
C SER A 335 4.10 -11.57 -5.79
N TYR A 336 3.71 -11.33 -4.54
CA TYR A 336 4.39 -11.86 -3.36
C TYR A 336 3.93 -13.29 -3.08
N ASN A 337 4.83 -14.15 -2.57
CA ASN A 337 4.51 -15.55 -2.27
C ASN A 337 3.64 -15.74 -1.02
N GLY A 338 3.36 -14.68 -0.26
CA GLY A 338 2.41 -14.70 0.85
C GLY A 338 2.99 -15.17 2.18
N VAL A 339 4.30 -15.39 2.29
CA VAL A 339 4.96 -15.74 3.55
C VAL A 339 4.79 -14.61 4.57
N GLN A 340 4.43 -14.92 5.81
CA GLN A 340 4.18 -13.94 6.86
C GLN A 340 5.30 -13.89 7.91
N ASP A 341 6.21 -14.87 7.94
CA ASP A 341 7.39 -14.83 8.82
C ASP A 341 8.63 -14.39 8.03
N PRO A 342 9.38 -13.35 8.44
CA PRO A 342 10.63 -12.96 7.78
C PRO A 342 11.71 -14.06 7.81
N LYS A 343 11.62 -15.01 8.74
CA LYS A 343 12.49 -16.21 8.82
C LYS A 343 12.00 -17.37 7.96
N GLY A 344 10.87 -17.20 7.28
CA GLY A 344 10.25 -18.18 6.42
C GLY A 344 9.32 -19.15 7.14
N GLU A 345 8.48 -19.82 6.36
CA GLU A 345 7.46 -20.74 6.84
C GLU A 345 7.75 -22.18 6.37
N PRO A 346 7.30 -23.22 7.10
CA PRO A 346 7.39 -24.59 6.62
C PRO A 346 6.63 -24.76 5.29
N ASP A 347 7.26 -25.42 4.32
CA ASP A 347 6.59 -25.74 3.07
C ASP A 347 5.41 -26.71 3.35
N PRO A 348 4.18 -26.38 2.91
CA PRO A 348 3.01 -27.20 3.20
C PRO A 348 3.05 -28.59 2.55
N ASP A 349 3.83 -28.77 1.49
CA ASP A 349 3.99 -30.04 0.78
C ASP A 349 5.24 -30.81 1.23
N ASP A 350 6.22 -30.13 1.83
CA ASP A 350 7.42 -30.73 2.43
C ASP A 350 7.88 -29.96 3.67
N PRO A 351 7.35 -30.28 4.87
CA PRO A 351 7.66 -29.56 6.11
C PRO A 351 9.15 -29.54 6.52
N SER A 352 10.02 -30.29 5.82
CA SER A 352 11.48 -30.22 6.02
C SER A 352 12.14 -29.03 5.30
N LYS A 353 11.40 -28.35 4.42
CA LYS A 353 11.83 -27.16 3.70
C LYS A 353 11.20 -25.91 4.31
N THR A 354 11.95 -24.81 4.23
CA THR A 354 11.48 -23.48 4.61
C THR A 354 11.30 -22.65 3.36
N ILE A 355 10.11 -22.09 3.18
CA ILE A 355 9.80 -21.12 2.13
C ILE A 355 10.13 -19.73 2.69
N MET A 356 11.09 -19.06 2.05
CA MET A 356 11.47 -17.68 2.42
C MET A 356 10.55 -16.66 1.74
N PRO A 357 10.37 -15.46 2.31
CA PRO A 357 9.77 -14.32 1.61
C PRO A 357 10.42 -14.10 0.25
N ALA A 358 9.61 -14.12 -0.81
CA ALA A 358 10.10 -13.95 -2.18
C ALA A 358 8.99 -13.53 -3.15
N TRP A 359 9.41 -13.03 -4.31
CA TRP A 359 8.50 -12.84 -5.44
C TRP A 359 8.08 -14.18 -6.04
N ASN A 360 6.78 -14.35 -6.19
CA ASN A 360 6.12 -15.43 -6.91
C ASN A 360 5.23 -14.84 -8.00
N ASN A 361 5.85 -14.15 -8.95
CA ASN A 361 5.17 -13.42 -10.01
C ASN A 361 4.34 -14.37 -10.89
N ILE A 362 3.23 -13.86 -11.42
CA ILE A 362 2.21 -14.68 -12.09
C ILE A 362 1.73 -14.03 -13.40
N CYS A 363 1.32 -14.87 -14.36
CA CYS A 363 0.75 -14.39 -15.61
C CYS A 363 -0.69 -13.87 -15.43
N VAL A 364 -0.92 -12.62 -15.79
CA VAL A 364 -2.25 -11.99 -15.74
C VAL A 364 -2.66 -11.48 -17.11
N SER A 365 -3.96 -11.46 -17.37
CA SER A 365 -4.52 -10.98 -18.63
C SER A 365 -4.11 -9.52 -18.85
N LYS A 366 -3.67 -9.21 -20.07
CA LYS A 366 -3.41 -7.85 -20.49
C LYS A 366 -4.71 -7.07 -20.60
N VAL A 367 -4.65 -5.78 -20.29
CA VAL A 367 -5.78 -4.87 -20.52
C VAL A 367 -5.93 -4.67 -22.03
N LYS A 368 -7.14 -4.88 -22.56
CA LYS A 368 -7.48 -4.63 -23.97
C LYS A 368 -7.40 -3.12 -24.26
N ASP A 369 -6.98 -2.76 -25.47
CA ASP A 369 -6.85 -1.38 -25.94
C ASP A 369 -5.95 -0.47 -25.06
N ALA A 370 -5.01 -1.07 -24.31
CA ALA A 370 -4.09 -0.39 -23.41
C ALA A 370 -2.82 0.15 -24.10
N ALA A 371 -2.03 0.94 -23.36
CA ALA A 371 -0.69 1.35 -23.76
C ALA A 371 0.25 0.14 -23.76
N LYS A 372 1.08 -0.01 -24.79
CA LYS A 372 2.08 -1.08 -24.88
C LYS A 372 3.34 -0.74 -24.12
N VAL A 373 4.16 -1.74 -23.80
CA VAL A 373 5.47 -1.50 -23.18
C VAL A 373 6.29 -0.48 -23.99
N GLY A 374 6.77 0.58 -23.32
CA GLY A 374 7.47 1.72 -23.92
C GLY A 374 6.58 2.91 -24.32
N GLU A 375 5.25 2.78 -24.27
CA GLU A 375 4.30 3.86 -24.52
C GLU A 375 3.92 4.59 -23.22
N ALA A 376 3.41 5.82 -23.33
CA ALA A 376 2.93 6.55 -22.16
C ALA A 376 1.68 5.89 -21.58
N CYS A 377 1.61 5.79 -20.25
CA CYS A 377 0.47 5.22 -19.53
C CYS A 377 0.03 6.11 -18.38
N ASP A 378 -1.19 5.85 -17.91
CA ASP A 378 -1.75 6.44 -16.70
C ASP A 378 -1.28 5.68 -15.44
N PRO A 379 -0.46 6.29 -14.56
CA PRO A 379 -0.07 5.68 -13.30
C PRO A 379 -1.11 5.90 -12.19
N PHE A 380 -2.18 6.65 -12.44
CA PHE A 380 -3.21 7.02 -11.47
C PHE A 380 -4.59 6.54 -11.94
N SER A 381 -4.71 5.25 -12.24
CA SER A 381 -5.92 4.65 -12.85
C SER A 381 -7.25 4.95 -12.14
N ALA A 382 -7.21 5.25 -10.84
CA ALA A 382 -8.37 5.55 -10.00
C ALA A 382 -8.80 7.03 -9.98
N ASP A 383 -8.07 7.94 -10.62
CA ASP A 383 -8.46 9.36 -10.67
C ASP A 383 -9.48 9.66 -11.79
N GLU A 384 -9.94 10.91 -11.92
CA GLU A 384 -10.89 11.32 -12.97
C GLU A 384 -10.24 11.55 -14.34
N ASP A 385 -8.91 11.61 -14.40
CA ASP A 385 -8.17 11.84 -15.64
C ASP A 385 -8.10 10.53 -16.44
N LYS A 386 -8.54 10.60 -17.70
CA LYS A 386 -8.54 9.47 -18.64
C LYS A 386 -7.83 9.84 -19.94
N SER A 387 -6.97 10.85 -19.92
CA SER A 387 -6.21 11.31 -21.08
C SER A 387 -5.16 10.30 -21.55
N LEU A 388 -4.65 9.47 -20.63
CA LEU A 388 -3.76 8.37 -20.91
C LEU A 388 -4.47 7.04 -20.70
N LYS A 389 -4.02 6.03 -21.44
CA LYS A 389 -4.50 4.66 -21.30
C LYS A 389 -3.78 3.99 -20.12
N PRO A 390 -4.42 3.01 -19.45
CA PRO A 390 -3.68 2.12 -18.57
C PRO A 390 -2.60 1.36 -19.36
N CYS A 391 -1.58 0.87 -18.67
CA CYS A 391 -0.59 -0.02 -19.27
C CYS A 391 -1.19 -1.40 -19.56
N GLU A 392 -0.73 -2.08 -20.61
CA GLU A 392 -1.19 -3.42 -20.97
C GLU A 392 -0.99 -4.42 -19.84
N ASN A 393 0.08 -4.24 -19.05
CA ASN A 393 0.19 -4.79 -17.72
C ASN A 393 -0.37 -3.76 -16.73
N PRO A 394 -1.56 -4.00 -16.15
CA PRO A 394 -2.26 -3.00 -15.35
C PRO A 394 -1.49 -2.60 -14.08
N TYR A 395 -0.45 -3.35 -13.70
CA TYR A 395 0.37 -3.12 -12.52
C TYR A 395 1.73 -2.49 -12.82
N MET A 396 2.04 -2.20 -14.09
CA MET A 396 3.39 -1.78 -14.51
C MET A 396 3.37 -0.46 -15.29
N CYS A 397 2.74 0.57 -14.75
CA CYS A 397 2.94 1.94 -15.23
C CYS A 397 4.02 2.63 -14.38
N ASP A 398 5.27 2.55 -14.83
CA ASP A 398 6.44 3.07 -14.11
C ASP A 398 6.76 4.50 -14.58
N ASN A 399 6.58 5.49 -13.69
CA ASN A 399 6.73 6.92 -13.98
C ASN A 399 6.06 7.37 -15.30
N GLY A 400 4.83 6.88 -15.56
CA GLY A 400 4.06 7.22 -16.76
C GLY A 400 4.52 6.54 -18.05
N LEU A 401 5.44 5.58 -17.95
CA LEU A 401 5.85 4.69 -19.03
C LEU A 401 5.32 3.28 -18.77
N CYS A 402 4.63 2.70 -19.75
CA CYS A 402 4.16 1.33 -19.65
C CYS A 402 5.38 0.42 -19.67
N SER A 403 5.54 -0.37 -18.62
CA SER A 403 6.74 -1.14 -18.32
C SER A 403 6.43 -2.64 -18.27
N THR A 404 7.47 -3.44 -18.06
CA THR A 404 7.39 -4.88 -17.79
C THR A 404 8.42 -5.24 -16.73
N LEU A 405 8.17 -6.34 -16.04
CA LEU A 405 9.19 -6.97 -15.21
C LEU A 405 10.38 -7.41 -16.05
N CYS A 406 11.57 -7.23 -15.48
CA CYS A 406 12.85 -7.59 -16.09
C CYS A 406 13.81 -8.16 -15.04
N GLU A 407 14.68 -9.09 -15.46
CA GLU A 407 15.83 -9.54 -14.66
C GLU A 407 17.12 -8.88 -15.15
N SER A 408 17.11 -8.35 -16.38
CA SER A 408 18.23 -7.66 -17.02
C SER A 408 17.76 -6.72 -18.12
N THR A 409 18.63 -5.81 -18.58
CA THR A 409 18.35 -4.91 -19.71
C THR A 409 17.99 -5.64 -21.02
N LYS A 410 18.33 -6.93 -21.16
CA LYS A 410 17.97 -7.72 -22.35
C LYS A 410 16.47 -8.06 -22.41
N ASP A 411 15.79 -8.00 -21.27
CA ASP A 411 14.35 -8.25 -21.16
C ASP A 411 13.54 -7.00 -21.52
N CYS A 412 14.22 -5.86 -21.70
CA CYS A 412 13.61 -4.57 -21.96
C CYS A 412 13.66 -4.19 -23.45
N PRO A 413 12.64 -3.47 -23.97
CA PRO A 413 12.65 -2.91 -25.31
C PRO A 413 13.82 -1.95 -25.57
N SER A 414 14.06 -1.63 -26.84
CA SER A 414 14.99 -0.57 -27.23
C SER A 414 14.63 0.76 -26.56
N ASP A 415 15.65 1.56 -26.21
CA ASP A 415 15.51 2.83 -25.47
C ASP A 415 14.90 2.70 -24.07
N THR A 416 14.97 1.51 -23.48
CA THR A 416 14.69 1.28 -22.07
C THR A 416 15.78 0.40 -21.46
N LYS A 417 15.91 0.41 -20.13
CA LYS A 417 16.79 -0.51 -19.41
C LYS A 417 16.15 -1.02 -18.13
N CYS A 418 16.65 -2.15 -17.65
CA CYS A 418 16.14 -2.73 -16.42
C CYS A 418 16.65 -1.94 -15.22
N ASN A 419 15.72 -1.34 -14.48
CA ASN A 419 15.93 -0.59 -13.27
C ASN A 419 15.39 -1.38 -12.09
N PHE A 420 16.19 -1.60 -11.06
CA PHE A 420 15.76 -2.32 -9.88
C PHE A 420 15.14 -1.37 -8.85
N ASN A 421 13.98 -1.75 -8.33
CA ASN A 421 13.30 -1.11 -7.23
C ASN A 421 13.23 -2.10 -6.05
N GLU A 422 12.89 -1.62 -4.87
CA GLU A 422 12.71 -2.46 -3.68
C GLU A 422 11.32 -2.26 -3.09
N ALA A 423 10.67 -3.36 -2.75
CA ALA A 423 9.47 -3.36 -1.92
C ALA A 423 9.89 -3.66 -0.48
N PRO A 424 9.78 -2.68 0.45
CA PRO A 424 9.89 -2.97 1.87
C PRO A 424 8.62 -3.68 2.35
N LEU A 425 8.79 -4.79 3.06
CA LEU A 425 7.73 -5.59 3.65
C LEU A 425 7.90 -5.64 5.16
N ASP A 426 6.81 -5.37 5.85
CA ASP A 426 6.63 -5.51 7.30
C ASP A 426 5.75 -6.75 7.50
N LEU A 427 6.31 -7.81 8.07
CA LEU A 427 5.77 -9.16 8.05
C LEU A 427 5.41 -9.67 9.46
N ASP A 428 6.21 -9.37 10.48
CA ASP A 428 6.04 -9.95 11.83
C ASP A 428 5.13 -9.13 12.78
N ASP A 429 5.16 -7.79 12.69
CA ASP A 429 4.28 -6.88 13.44
C ASP A 429 3.98 -5.59 12.63
N PRO A 430 2.94 -5.60 11.75
CA PRO A 430 2.66 -4.50 10.82
C PRO A 430 2.34 -3.14 11.47
N ASP A 431 2.22 -3.10 12.81
CA ASP A 431 1.93 -1.90 13.58
C ASP A 431 3.20 -1.24 14.17
N ASP A 432 4.37 -1.90 14.12
CA ASP A 432 5.61 -1.35 14.68
C ASP A 432 6.32 -0.37 13.73
N GLY A 433 5.98 -0.43 12.44
CA GLY A 433 6.49 0.45 11.39
C GLY A 433 7.94 0.16 10.99
N ILE A 434 8.46 -1.01 11.34
CA ILE A 434 9.80 -1.48 11.02
C ILE A 434 9.67 -2.51 9.88
N TYR A 435 10.35 -2.24 8.78
CA TYR A 435 10.40 -3.20 7.68
C TYR A 435 11.35 -4.36 7.98
N ASP A 436 10.85 -5.58 7.82
CA ASP A 436 11.60 -6.81 8.05
C ASP A 436 12.43 -7.26 6.84
N VAL A 437 11.84 -7.11 5.66
CA VAL A 437 12.37 -7.68 4.41
C VAL A 437 12.30 -6.65 3.30
N PHE A 438 13.38 -6.57 2.51
CA PHE A 438 13.46 -5.70 1.34
C PHE A 438 13.59 -6.58 0.09
N LEU A 439 12.53 -6.69 -0.71
CA LEU A 439 12.52 -7.54 -1.90
C LEU A 439 12.76 -6.72 -3.17
N PRO A 440 13.84 -6.98 -3.92
CA PRO A 440 14.15 -6.24 -5.14
C PRO A 440 13.34 -6.75 -6.32
N TYR A 441 12.92 -5.88 -7.23
CA TYR A 441 12.26 -6.23 -8.49
C TYR A 441 12.69 -5.27 -9.61
N GLY A 442 12.90 -5.80 -10.82
CA GLY A 442 13.27 -5.00 -11.98
C GLY A 442 12.06 -4.53 -12.78
N THR A 443 12.05 -3.26 -13.20
CA THR A 443 11.13 -2.70 -14.20
C THR A 443 11.91 -2.08 -15.36
N CYS A 444 11.35 -2.11 -16.57
CA CYS A 444 11.95 -1.41 -17.70
C CYS A 444 11.63 0.09 -17.63
N SER A 445 12.66 0.91 -17.41
CA SER A 445 12.54 2.37 -17.35
C SER A 445 13.18 3.03 -18.58
N SER A 446 12.68 4.21 -18.97
CA SER A 446 13.10 4.91 -20.19
C SER A 446 14.58 5.30 -20.15
N THR A 447 15.29 5.04 -21.25
CA THR A 447 16.63 5.57 -21.53
C THR A 447 16.64 6.41 -22.81
N LYS A 448 15.48 6.91 -23.23
CA LYS A 448 15.34 7.66 -24.47
C LYS A 448 16.25 8.89 -24.47
N GLY A 449 17.03 9.02 -25.54
CA GLY A 449 18.00 10.12 -25.68
C GLY A 449 19.14 10.03 -24.67
N SER A 450 19.46 8.85 -24.14
CA SER A 450 20.56 8.64 -23.19
C SER A 450 21.85 9.32 -23.63
N GLY A 451 22.48 10.04 -22.70
CA GLY A 451 23.73 10.76 -22.88
C GLY A 451 24.83 10.29 -21.92
N ALA A 452 25.57 11.24 -21.37
CA ALA A 452 26.62 10.96 -20.39
C ALA A 452 26.03 10.52 -19.04
N ASN A 453 26.86 9.86 -18.23
CA ASN A 453 26.57 9.64 -16.82
C ASN A 453 26.45 10.98 -16.09
N CYS A 454 25.61 11.03 -15.07
CA CYS A 454 25.36 12.24 -14.29
C CYS A 454 25.15 11.91 -12.81
N ILE A 455 25.30 12.93 -11.97
CA ILE A 455 24.84 12.91 -10.57
C ILE A 455 23.70 13.92 -10.39
N GLY A 456 23.71 15.02 -11.14
CA GLY A 456 22.68 16.07 -11.06
C GLY A 456 22.14 16.51 -12.42
N THR A 457 20.89 16.98 -12.43
CA THR A 457 20.18 17.43 -13.65
C THR A 457 20.95 18.53 -14.40
N LYS A 458 21.60 19.45 -13.68
CA LYS A 458 22.33 20.57 -14.29
C LYS A 458 23.48 20.13 -15.20
N GLU A 459 24.06 18.95 -14.98
CA GLU A 459 25.15 18.38 -15.79
C GLU A 459 24.65 17.92 -17.17
N CYS A 460 23.34 17.70 -17.33
CA CYS A 460 22.73 17.18 -18.55
C CYS A 460 22.35 18.24 -19.59
N GLY A 461 22.32 19.52 -19.20
CA GLY A 461 21.84 20.62 -20.05
C GLY A 461 20.34 20.87 -19.94
N ALA A 462 19.81 21.83 -20.71
CA ALA A 462 18.44 22.33 -20.54
C ALA A 462 17.34 21.34 -20.96
N ASP A 463 17.59 20.56 -22.01
CA ASP A 463 16.59 19.67 -22.63
C ASP A 463 16.61 18.25 -22.04
N LYS A 464 17.48 18.00 -21.06
CA LYS A 464 17.68 16.68 -20.44
C LYS A 464 17.62 16.79 -18.92
N HIS A 465 17.40 15.67 -18.27
CA HIS A 465 17.49 15.55 -16.82
C HIS A 465 18.33 14.34 -16.44
N CYS A 466 18.78 14.30 -15.19
CA CYS A 466 19.50 13.14 -14.67
C CYS A 466 18.48 12.15 -14.11
N SER A 467 18.43 10.95 -14.68
CA SER A 467 17.61 9.85 -14.17
C SER A 467 18.50 8.81 -13.51
N LEU A 468 18.08 8.32 -12.35
CA LEU A 468 18.83 7.36 -11.57
C LEU A 468 18.33 5.94 -11.84
N PHE A 469 19.28 5.01 -11.97
CA PHE A 469 18.98 3.61 -12.19
C PHE A 469 19.78 2.74 -11.26
N VAL A 470 19.12 1.77 -10.64
CA VAL A 470 19.73 0.78 -9.75
C VAL A 470 19.94 -0.50 -10.53
N GLU A 471 21.17 -1.00 -10.55
CA GLU A 471 21.58 -2.16 -11.34
C GLU A 471 22.32 -3.18 -10.47
N PRO A 472 22.18 -4.49 -10.72
CA PRO A 472 22.91 -5.51 -9.98
C PRO A 472 24.40 -5.51 -10.35
N VAL A 473 25.26 -5.63 -9.35
CA VAL A 473 26.73 -5.63 -9.48
C VAL A 473 27.26 -7.05 -9.34
N ASN A 474 27.95 -7.55 -10.36
CA ASN A 474 28.71 -8.81 -10.36
C ASN A 474 28.04 -9.93 -9.54
N THR A 475 26.82 -10.30 -9.92
CA THR A 475 26.10 -11.40 -9.28
C THR A 475 26.78 -12.73 -9.59
N PRO A 476 27.28 -13.49 -8.61
CA PRO A 476 27.68 -14.87 -8.84
C PRO A 476 26.48 -15.66 -9.36
N ALA A 477 26.68 -16.51 -10.36
CA ALA A 477 25.60 -17.36 -10.89
C ALA A 477 24.98 -18.20 -9.76
N GLY A 478 23.67 -18.06 -9.57
CA GLY A 478 22.91 -18.80 -8.54
C GLY A 478 22.70 -18.07 -7.20
N ALA A 479 23.10 -16.80 -7.05
CA ALA A 479 22.76 -16.03 -5.86
C ALA A 479 21.24 -15.77 -5.78
N THR A 480 20.63 -16.02 -4.62
CA THR A 480 19.25 -15.63 -4.31
C THR A 480 19.12 -14.10 -4.31
N ALA A 481 17.96 -13.54 -4.66
CA ALA A 481 17.73 -12.10 -4.78
C ALA A 481 18.15 -11.29 -3.53
N VAL A 482 18.05 -11.90 -2.34
CA VAL A 482 18.42 -11.32 -1.04
C VAL A 482 19.95 -11.15 -0.85
N ASN A 483 20.77 -11.70 -1.74
CA ASN A 483 22.24 -11.59 -1.69
C ASN A 483 22.82 -10.79 -2.85
N HIS A 484 21.98 -10.15 -3.67
CA HIS A 484 22.44 -9.32 -4.78
C HIS A 484 22.94 -7.98 -4.22
N LYS A 485 24.08 -7.52 -4.73
CA LYS A 485 24.54 -6.16 -4.47
C LYS A 485 24.08 -5.28 -5.61
N TYR A 486 23.56 -4.12 -5.29
CA TYR A 486 23.10 -3.16 -6.29
C TYR A 486 23.97 -1.90 -6.28
N GLU A 487 23.94 -1.17 -7.38
CA GLU A 487 24.56 0.14 -7.53
C GLU A 487 23.60 1.09 -8.24
N ALA A 488 23.46 2.29 -7.69
CA ALA A 488 22.73 3.39 -8.29
C ALA A 488 23.66 4.25 -9.19
N ASN A 489 23.29 4.41 -10.44
CA ASN A 489 24.02 5.17 -11.45
C ASN A 489 23.09 6.14 -12.18
N GLY A 490 23.51 7.40 -12.33
CA GLY A 490 22.74 8.41 -13.04
C GLY A 490 23.09 8.48 -14.53
N LEU A 491 22.09 8.69 -15.37
CA LEU A 491 22.21 8.84 -16.82
C LEU A 491 21.38 10.03 -17.29
N CYS A 492 21.97 10.90 -18.12
CA CYS A 492 21.24 12.00 -18.73
C CYS A 492 20.25 11.48 -19.78
N ILE A 493 18.96 11.75 -19.61
CA ILE A 493 17.91 11.35 -20.56
C ILE A 493 17.06 12.57 -20.97
N ASP A 494 16.35 12.45 -22.09
CA ASP A 494 15.52 13.54 -22.61
C ASP A 494 14.38 13.89 -21.65
N LYS A 495 14.10 15.18 -21.48
CA LYS A 495 12.91 15.64 -20.75
C LYS A 495 11.64 15.35 -21.55
N ASN A 496 10.59 14.97 -20.86
CA ASN A 496 9.24 15.07 -21.38
C ASN A 496 8.71 16.48 -21.07
N LYS A 497 8.45 17.27 -22.11
CA LYS A 497 7.95 18.65 -21.98
C LYS A 497 6.63 18.76 -21.22
N ASP A 498 5.86 17.67 -21.17
CA ASP A 498 4.56 17.64 -20.53
C ASP A 498 4.68 17.23 -19.04
N MET A 499 5.82 16.67 -18.60
CA MET A 499 6.13 16.40 -17.19
C MET A 499 6.69 17.63 -16.48
N GLY A 500 6.52 17.69 -15.15
CA GLY A 500 7.00 18.78 -14.32
C GLY A 500 8.51 18.77 -14.06
N ASP A 501 9.11 19.96 -14.03
CA ASP A 501 10.45 20.20 -13.51
C ASP A 501 10.39 20.60 -12.02
N TYR A 502 11.55 20.79 -11.37
CA TYR A 502 11.65 21.14 -9.95
C TYR A 502 10.64 22.20 -9.50
N GLY A 503 9.89 21.90 -8.43
CA GLY A 503 8.88 22.76 -7.80
C GLY A 503 7.49 22.71 -8.44
N THR A 504 7.34 22.08 -9.62
CA THR A 504 6.03 21.85 -10.23
C THR A 504 5.21 20.89 -9.37
N GLN A 505 3.89 21.10 -9.30
CA GLN A 505 3.01 20.17 -8.60
C GLN A 505 2.96 18.81 -9.29
N CYS A 506 2.84 17.74 -8.51
CA CYS A 506 2.78 16.37 -9.02
C CYS A 506 1.93 15.47 -8.12
N GLY A 507 1.73 14.22 -8.53
CA GLY A 507 0.89 13.24 -7.85
C GLY A 507 -0.59 13.30 -8.28
N SER A 508 -1.35 12.29 -7.86
CA SER A 508 -2.75 12.09 -8.26
C SER A 508 -3.67 13.28 -7.95
N ALA A 509 -3.41 13.98 -6.85
CA ALA A 509 -4.18 15.15 -6.42
C ALA A 509 -3.75 16.47 -7.11
N SER A 510 -2.71 16.46 -7.95
CA SER A 510 -2.30 17.64 -8.71
C SER A 510 -3.27 17.99 -9.84
N SER A 511 -3.27 19.25 -10.28
CA SER A 511 -4.09 19.72 -11.39
C SER A 511 -3.49 19.41 -12.77
N GLY A 512 -2.39 18.66 -12.83
CA GLY A 512 -1.78 18.23 -14.09
C GLY A 512 -2.72 17.30 -14.88
N VAL A 513 -2.44 17.10 -16.17
CA VAL A 513 -3.16 16.15 -17.03
C VAL A 513 -2.19 15.11 -17.58
N GLY A 514 -2.55 13.83 -17.47
CA GLY A 514 -1.75 12.68 -17.88
C GLY A 514 -0.37 12.69 -17.22
N VAL A 515 0.68 12.63 -18.04
CA VAL A 515 2.07 12.71 -17.57
C VAL A 515 2.42 14.05 -16.92
N GLY A 516 1.59 15.09 -17.06
CA GLY A 516 1.78 16.36 -16.35
C GLY A 516 1.53 16.31 -14.85
N LYS A 517 1.05 15.18 -14.34
CA LYS A 517 1.03 14.88 -12.91
C LYS A 517 2.35 14.28 -12.40
N LEU A 518 3.34 14.07 -13.27
CA LEU A 518 4.60 13.41 -12.97
C LEU A 518 5.78 14.36 -13.07
N CYS A 519 6.94 13.91 -12.60
CA CYS A 519 8.17 14.67 -12.59
C CYS A 519 9.15 14.10 -13.60
N ASN A 520 9.86 14.96 -14.32
CA ASN A 520 10.93 14.51 -15.21
C ASN A 520 11.93 13.64 -14.44
N SER A 521 12.35 14.06 -13.25
CA SER A 521 13.24 13.30 -12.37
C SER A 521 12.69 11.95 -11.89
N GLY A 522 11.38 11.69 -12.01
CA GLY A 522 10.69 10.56 -11.42
C GLY A 522 10.33 10.71 -9.94
N PHE A 523 10.72 11.80 -9.28
CA PHE A 523 10.53 11.97 -7.84
C PHE A 523 9.52 13.07 -7.51
N CYS A 524 8.39 12.66 -6.94
CA CYS A 524 7.33 13.53 -6.43
C CYS A 524 7.22 13.40 -4.90
N LEU A 525 7.50 14.48 -4.17
CA LEU A 525 7.50 14.48 -2.71
C LEU A 525 6.23 15.12 -2.13
N ASN A 526 5.91 14.78 -0.87
CA ASN A 526 4.82 15.37 -0.09
C ASN A 526 3.40 15.15 -0.67
N THR A 527 3.13 13.97 -1.23
CA THR A 527 1.84 13.61 -1.85
C THR A 527 0.76 13.18 -0.88
N THR A 528 1.06 13.07 0.42
CA THR A 528 0.11 12.72 1.48
C THR A 528 0.16 13.75 2.60
N ASN A 529 -1.00 14.18 3.06
CA ASN A 529 -1.12 15.00 4.26
C ASN A 529 -0.92 14.12 5.50
N GLN A 530 0.16 14.33 6.24
CA GLN A 530 0.52 13.49 7.39
C GLN A 530 -0.49 13.55 8.55
N THR A 531 -1.32 14.59 8.63
CA THR A 531 -2.32 14.74 9.69
C THR A 531 -3.62 14.02 9.37
N THR A 532 -4.03 14.04 8.10
CA THR A 532 -5.32 13.46 7.66
C THR A 532 -5.17 12.13 6.93
N ASN A 533 -3.94 11.73 6.59
CA ASN A 533 -3.62 10.64 5.66
C ASN A 533 -4.33 10.74 4.30
N GLN A 534 -4.74 11.94 3.90
CA GLN A 534 -5.37 12.19 2.61
C GLN A 534 -4.34 12.56 1.54
N ALA A 535 -4.58 12.14 0.31
CA ALA A 535 -3.77 12.55 -0.83
C ALA A 535 -3.81 14.08 -1.01
N GLN A 536 -2.66 14.68 -1.27
CA GLN A 536 -2.50 16.11 -1.58
C GLN A 536 -1.54 16.27 -2.77
N PRO A 537 -1.60 17.38 -3.53
CA PRO A 537 -0.61 17.60 -4.59
C PRO A 537 0.77 17.64 -3.98
N GLY A 538 1.70 16.84 -4.48
CA GLY A 538 3.13 16.90 -4.12
C GLY A 538 3.87 17.96 -4.94
N PHE A 539 5.21 17.95 -4.86
CA PHE A 539 6.08 18.75 -5.71
C PHE A 539 7.25 17.95 -6.27
N CYS A 540 7.65 18.24 -7.50
CA CYS A 540 8.78 17.62 -8.16
C CYS A 540 10.09 18.08 -7.55
N VAL A 541 11.07 17.17 -7.41
CA VAL A 541 12.46 17.47 -7.04
C VAL A 541 13.41 17.17 -8.20
N ASP A 542 14.50 17.91 -8.31
CA ASP A 542 15.57 17.62 -9.28
C ASP A 542 16.77 16.96 -8.59
N LEU A 543 17.54 16.17 -9.33
CA LEU A 543 18.80 15.63 -8.85
C LEU A 543 19.89 16.69 -8.88
N CYS A 544 20.80 16.65 -7.92
CA CYS A 544 21.88 17.62 -7.77
C CYS A 544 23.19 16.95 -7.34
N SER A 545 24.33 17.53 -7.70
CA SER A 545 25.62 17.13 -7.15
C SER A 545 26.16 18.15 -6.13
N ARG A 546 25.60 19.36 -6.09
CA ARG A 546 25.94 20.45 -5.14
C ARG A 546 24.79 21.45 -5.01
N LYS A 547 24.84 22.31 -3.99
CA LYS A 547 23.84 23.37 -3.77
C LYS A 547 23.64 24.30 -4.98
N ASP A 548 24.70 24.63 -5.71
CA ASP A 548 24.61 25.52 -6.89
C ASP A 548 23.88 24.89 -8.08
N ASP A 549 23.60 23.59 -8.05
CA ASP A 549 22.78 22.95 -9.07
C ASP A 549 21.29 23.20 -8.85
N CYS A 550 20.90 23.56 -7.62
CA CYS A 550 19.54 23.85 -7.25
C CYS A 550 19.17 25.30 -7.52
N ALA A 551 17.90 25.52 -7.89
CA ALA A 551 17.36 26.86 -8.03
C ALA A 551 17.48 27.62 -6.70
N GLN A 552 18.13 28.79 -6.71
CA GLN A 552 18.35 29.56 -5.48
C GLN A 552 17.02 29.99 -4.84
N ASN A 553 16.01 30.30 -5.65
CA ASN A 553 14.64 30.52 -5.21
C ASN A 553 13.73 29.60 -6.01
N ILE A 554 12.79 28.97 -5.33
CA ILE A 554 11.78 28.11 -5.95
C ILE A 554 10.41 28.47 -5.39
N SER A 555 9.39 28.42 -6.25
CA SER A 555 8.00 28.65 -5.86
C SER A 555 7.29 27.30 -5.75
N ILE A 556 6.78 26.96 -4.57
CA ILE A 556 5.99 25.75 -4.35
C ILE A 556 4.69 26.18 -3.68
N TYR A 557 3.52 25.80 -4.23
CA TYR A 557 2.20 26.25 -3.76
C TYR A 557 2.08 27.78 -3.59
N ASN A 558 2.67 28.55 -4.51
CA ASN A 558 2.76 30.03 -4.45
C ASN A 558 3.54 30.59 -3.24
N GLN A 559 4.25 29.74 -2.51
CA GLN A 559 5.19 30.15 -1.47
C GLN A 559 6.61 30.07 -2.00
N GLN A 560 7.42 31.06 -1.64
CA GLN A 560 8.83 31.09 -2.03
C GLN A 560 9.66 30.32 -1.01
N TYR A 561 10.60 29.54 -1.51
CA TYR A 561 11.59 28.80 -0.73
C TYR A 561 12.98 29.06 -1.29
N LYS A 562 13.99 28.84 -0.45
CA LYS A 562 15.35 28.60 -0.94
C LYS A 562 15.54 27.12 -1.22
N SER A 563 16.64 26.73 -1.84
CA SER A 563 16.96 25.31 -2.04
C SER A 563 18.40 24.97 -1.73
N VAL A 564 18.59 23.72 -1.30
CA VAL A 564 19.87 23.09 -0.98
C VAL A 564 19.91 21.70 -1.59
N CYS A 565 21.10 21.20 -1.89
CA CYS A 565 21.30 19.83 -2.30
C CYS A 565 21.51 18.94 -1.07
N THR A 566 20.71 17.90 -0.92
CA THR A 566 20.89 16.90 0.13
C THR A 566 20.35 15.55 -0.31
N SER A 567 20.74 14.48 0.37
CA SER A 567 20.36 13.13 0.00
C SER A 567 19.18 12.58 0.80
N LEU A 568 18.25 11.95 0.09
CA LEU A 568 17.24 11.07 0.67
C LEU A 568 17.65 9.62 0.43
N ARG A 569 17.27 8.70 1.32
CA ARG A 569 17.48 7.26 1.07
C ARG A 569 16.59 6.83 -0.10
N LEU A 570 17.15 6.09 -1.03
CA LEU A 570 16.46 5.49 -2.17
C LEU A 570 16.12 4.03 -1.91
N SER A 571 17.08 3.27 -1.39
CA SER A 571 17.02 1.81 -1.30
C SER A 571 17.89 1.33 -0.14
N TRP A 572 17.47 0.21 0.47
CA TRP A 572 18.15 -0.49 1.57
C TRP A 572 19.16 -1.54 1.07
N ASN A 573 19.35 -1.64 -0.25
CA ASN A 573 20.25 -2.61 -0.88
C ASN A 573 20.01 -4.05 -0.40
N THR A 574 18.75 -4.41 -0.16
CA THR A 574 18.24 -5.70 0.34
C THR A 574 18.65 -6.06 1.77
N THR A 575 19.24 -5.14 2.54
CA THR A 575 19.73 -5.40 3.90
C THR A 575 19.21 -4.40 4.93
N ALA A 576 19.31 -4.75 6.22
CA ALA A 576 19.04 -3.81 7.30
C ALA A 576 20.27 -2.95 7.68
N ASP A 577 21.45 -3.18 7.08
CA ASP A 577 22.67 -2.42 7.39
C ASP A 577 22.72 -1.11 6.61
N GLY A 578 22.30 -0.01 7.23
CA GLY A 578 22.23 1.31 6.60
C GLY A 578 23.54 1.84 5.99
N LYS A 579 24.69 1.18 6.20
CA LYS A 579 25.97 1.53 5.54
C LYS A 579 25.93 1.26 4.03
N ASP A 580 25.20 0.25 3.58
CA ASP A 580 25.16 -0.12 2.17
C ASP A 580 23.98 0.47 1.39
N ASP A 581 23.08 1.20 2.07
CA ASP A 581 21.96 1.94 1.49
C ASP A 581 22.36 2.82 0.30
N HIS A 582 21.50 2.86 -0.72
CA HIS A 582 21.63 3.82 -1.81
C HIS A 582 20.83 5.08 -1.51
N TYR A 583 21.36 6.22 -1.92
CA TYR A 583 20.75 7.53 -1.72
C TYR A 583 20.52 8.25 -3.05
N ILE A 584 19.61 9.21 -3.04
CA ILE A 584 19.32 10.14 -4.14
C ILE A 584 19.68 11.56 -3.70
N PRO A 585 20.70 12.21 -4.29
CA PRO A 585 21.00 13.60 -4.00
C PRO A 585 20.01 14.50 -4.75
N VAL A 586 19.15 15.20 -4.02
CA VAL A 586 18.03 15.99 -4.56
C VAL A 586 18.02 17.42 -4.06
N CYS A 587 17.49 18.32 -4.89
CA CYS A 587 17.21 19.69 -4.52
C CYS A 587 15.99 19.73 -3.60
N MET A 588 16.22 20.04 -2.33
CA MET A 588 15.17 20.18 -1.32
C MET A 588 14.85 21.64 -1.07
N PRO A 589 13.56 22.00 -0.90
CA PRO A 589 13.18 23.32 -0.45
C PRO A 589 13.61 23.51 1.01
N THR A 590 14.02 24.73 1.35
CA THR A 590 14.35 25.14 2.71
C THR A 590 13.76 26.51 2.99
N ASN A 591 13.81 26.89 4.27
CA ASN A 591 13.21 28.10 4.79
C ASN A 591 13.68 29.35 3.97
N PRO A 592 12.75 30.19 3.47
CA PRO A 592 13.07 31.33 2.61
C PRO A 592 13.89 32.43 3.28
N GLN A 593 13.89 32.50 4.62
CA GLN A 593 14.69 33.46 5.38
C GLN A 593 16.18 33.08 5.46
N SER A 594 16.56 31.86 5.06
CA SER A 594 17.95 31.40 5.05
C SER A 594 18.79 32.21 4.06
N SER A 595 19.93 32.74 4.52
CA SER A 595 20.95 33.37 3.67
C SER A 595 21.57 32.36 2.72
N LEU A 596 21.78 31.13 3.20
CA LEU A 596 22.58 30.09 2.56
C LEU A 596 24.00 30.56 2.22
N ASP A 597 24.56 31.45 3.05
CA ASP A 597 25.97 31.81 3.01
C ASP A 597 26.84 30.59 3.35
N ASP A 598 28.01 30.48 2.72
CA ASP A 598 28.98 29.42 3.02
C ASP A 598 29.53 29.61 4.44
N CYS A 599 29.32 28.59 5.28
CA CYS A 599 29.83 28.55 6.65
C CYS A 599 30.82 27.41 6.89
N SER A 600 31.34 26.79 5.81
CA SER A 600 32.24 25.64 5.86
C SER A 600 33.52 25.91 6.65
N THR A 601 34.03 27.15 6.62
CA THR A 601 35.26 27.53 7.33
C THR A 601 34.99 27.90 8.79
N SER A 602 34.04 28.80 9.04
CA SER A 602 33.76 29.34 10.39
C SER A 602 32.91 28.42 11.26
N LYS A 603 32.11 27.53 10.63
CA LYS A 603 31.05 26.76 11.28
C LYS A 603 30.06 27.64 12.05
N LEU A 604 29.89 28.88 11.61
CA LEU A 604 29.08 29.93 12.21
C LEU A 604 28.43 30.79 11.13
N CYS A 605 27.26 31.35 11.44
CA CYS A 605 26.52 32.25 10.57
C CYS A 605 26.54 33.68 11.11
N SER A 606 26.42 34.65 10.20
CA SER A 606 26.44 36.08 10.54
C SER A 606 25.14 36.53 11.23
N LYS A 607 24.01 35.88 10.93
CA LYS A 607 22.71 36.17 11.53
C LYS A 607 22.45 35.26 12.73
N GLU A 608 21.96 35.83 13.82
CA GLU A 608 21.61 35.08 15.04
C GLU A 608 20.42 34.12 14.85
N SER A 609 19.57 34.36 13.86
CA SER A 609 18.45 33.50 13.48
C SER A 609 18.84 32.33 12.57
N GLU A 610 20.13 32.17 12.26
CA GLU A 610 20.66 31.14 11.37
C GLU A 610 21.71 30.29 12.08
N ALA A 611 21.81 29.03 11.66
CA ALA A 611 22.87 28.12 12.08
C ALA A 611 23.58 27.53 10.86
N CYS A 612 24.83 27.12 11.06
CA CYS A 612 25.57 26.44 10.03
C CYS A 612 25.10 24.99 9.95
N ILE A 613 24.42 24.63 8.85
CA ILE A 613 23.84 23.30 8.64
C ILE A 613 24.69 22.52 7.65
N GLY A 614 25.09 21.30 8.03
CA GLY A 614 25.75 20.34 7.15
C GLY A 614 24.74 19.49 6.37
N TYR A 615 24.74 19.61 5.05
CA TYR A 615 23.90 18.85 4.13
C TYR A 615 24.73 17.74 3.50
N ALA A 616 24.41 16.49 3.84
CA ALA A 616 25.06 15.32 3.27
C ALA A 616 24.55 15.05 1.85
N ILE A 617 25.48 14.78 0.94
CA ILE A 617 25.25 14.49 -0.47
C ILE A 617 25.96 13.16 -0.75
N SER A 618 25.17 12.15 -1.11
CA SER A 618 25.58 10.77 -1.38
C SER A 618 24.67 10.15 -2.44
N MET A 619 25.17 9.11 -3.11
CA MET A 619 24.43 8.31 -4.07
C MET A 619 24.65 6.81 -3.79
N SER A 620 25.61 6.18 -4.48
CA SER A 620 25.97 4.78 -4.26
C SER A 620 27.05 4.59 -3.20
N VAL A 621 27.09 3.40 -2.61
CA VAL A 621 28.08 2.98 -1.57
C VAL A 621 29.55 3.13 -2.00
N HIS A 622 29.85 2.93 -3.28
CA HIS A 622 31.20 3.04 -3.82
C HIS A 622 31.59 4.49 -4.18
N LEU A 623 30.64 5.41 -4.21
CA LEU A 623 30.87 6.82 -4.53
C LEU A 623 31.18 7.61 -3.27
N LYS A 624 32.12 8.55 -3.41
CA LYS A 624 32.50 9.41 -2.30
C LYS A 624 31.36 10.36 -1.95
N SER A 625 30.83 10.22 -0.73
CA SER A 625 29.89 11.19 -0.19
C SER A 625 30.62 12.47 0.23
N LYS A 626 29.89 13.58 0.29
CA LYS A 626 30.39 14.86 0.79
C LYS A 626 29.37 15.56 1.66
N VAL A 627 29.81 16.58 2.39
CA VAL A 627 28.97 17.45 3.19
C VAL A 627 29.24 18.89 2.80
N GLU A 628 28.19 19.63 2.44
CA GLU A 628 28.26 21.08 2.22
C GLU A 628 27.67 21.81 3.42
N TYR A 629 28.23 22.97 3.76
CA TYR A 629 27.88 23.71 4.98
C TYR A 629 27.30 25.07 4.61
N TRP A 630 26.01 25.27 4.89
CA TRP A 630 25.30 26.49 4.52
C TRP A 630 24.50 27.05 5.70
N CYS A 631 24.44 28.38 5.79
CA CYS A 631 23.64 29.06 6.80
C CYS A 631 22.14 28.90 6.55
N GLY A 632 21.48 28.11 7.40
CA GLY A 632 20.04 27.84 7.36
C GLY A 632 19.31 28.54 8.50
N SER A 633 18.11 29.06 8.23
CA SER A 633 17.24 29.62 9.26
C SER A 633 16.84 28.54 10.26
N VAL A 634 17.04 28.82 11.55
CA VAL A 634 16.52 28.01 12.66
C VAL A 634 15.28 28.64 13.28
N ALA A 635 14.93 29.85 12.89
CA ALA A 635 13.75 30.55 13.37
C ALA A 635 12.47 29.83 12.90
N HIS A 636 11.52 29.65 13.82
CA HIS A 636 10.22 29.12 13.48
C HIS A 636 9.38 30.18 12.77
N SER A 637 8.84 29.83 11.61
CA SER A 637 8.02 30.73 10.81
C SER A 637 6.60 30.82 11.38
N PRO A 638 6.02 32.02 11.51
CA PRO A 638 4.61 32.20 11.87
C PRO A 638 3.68 31.38 10.96
N THR A 639 2.67 30.76 11.57
CA THR A 639 1.58 30.10 10.85
C THR A 639 0.26 30.80 11.16
N THR A 640 -0.80 30.46 10.44
CA THR A 640 -2.15 30.94 10.76
C THR A 640 -2.65 30.40 12.10
N ALA A 641 -2.20 29.20 12.50
CA ALA A 641 -2.54 28.57 13.76
C ALA A 641 -1.70 29.10 14.94
N ASP A 642 -0.44 29.48 14.67
CA ASP A 642 0.48 30.06 15.64
C ASP A 642 1.24 31.24 15.01
N PRO A 643 0.77 32.49 15.20
CA PRO A 643 1.38 33.66 14.61
C PRO A 643 2.69 34.08 15.30
N ASN A 644 3.01 33.53 16.48
CA ASN A 644 4.21 33.88 17.24
C ASN A 644 4.88 32.63 17.82
N PRO A 645 5.36 31.71 16.97
CA PRO A 645 5.91 30.46 17.44
C PRO A 645 7.16 30.72 18.31
N PRO A 646 7.33 29.97 19.42
CA PRO A 646 8.46 30.16 20.32
C PRO A 646 9.77 29.92 19.58
N GLN A 647 10.69 30.88 19.64
CA GLN A 647 11.95 30.79 18.92
C GLN A 647 12.96 29.89 19.68
N PRO A 648 13.92 29.26 18.98
CA PRO A 648 14.97 28.48 19.63
C PRO A 648 15.79 29.36 20.58
N THR A 649 15.98 28.94 21.83
CA THR A 649 16.69 29.71 22.86
C THR A 649 17.85 28.97 23.51
N LYS A 650 17.93 27.65 23.33
CA LYS A 650 18.90 26.78 24.00
C LYS A 650 20.25 26.81 23.26
N ASN A 651 21.34 26.93 24.03
CA ASN A 651 22.71 26.96 23.52
C ASN A 651 23.33 25.56 23.51
N VAL A 652 24.48 25.40 22.87
CA VAL A 652 25.21 24.13 22.81
C VAL A 652 25.41 23.52 24.21
N GLY A 653 25.07 22.24 24.36
CA GLY A 653 25.13 21.47 25.60
C GLY A 653 23.91 21.62 26.52
N ASP A 654 22.97 22.53 26.24
CA ASP A 654 21.69 22.61 26.95
C ASP A 654 20.80 21.41 26.61
N GLU A 655 19.99 20.94 27.57
CA GLU A 655 19.05 19.83 27.36
C GLU A 655 17.91 20.27 26.44
N CYS A 656 17.65 19.54 25.37
CA CYS A 656 16.53 19.77 24.45
C CYS A 656 15.57 18.57 24.47
N ASP A 657 14.34 18.80 24.01
CA ASP A 657 13.35 17.74 23.83
C ASP A 657 13.48 17.14 22.42
N LEU A 658 13.67 15.82 22.33
CA LEU A 658 13.77 15.13 21.03
C LEU A 658 12.40 14.96 20.37
N GLU A 659 11.33 15.01 21.17
CA GLU A 659 9.94 14.82 20.73
C GLU A 659 9.21 16.15 20.54
N ALA A 660 9.87 17.28 20.79
CA ALA A 660 9.26 18.58 20.55
C ALA A 660 8.97 18.79 19.05
N SER A 661 7.77 19.26 18.76
CA SER A 661 7.35 19.64 17.41
C SER A 661 8.14 20.83 16.84
N LEU A 662 8.79 21.61 17.70
CA LEU A 662 9.59 22.78 17.37
C LEU A 662 10.98 22.66 17.99
N ASN A 663 12.02 22.98 17.21
CA ASN A 663 13.40 22.82 17.64
C ASN A 663 13.80 23.89 18.66
N GLU A 664 14.28 23.48 19.82
CA GLU A 664 14.62 24.42 20.91
C GLU A 664 16.04 24.98 20.80
N CYS A 665 16.89 24.38 19.96
CA CYS A 665 18.32 24.69 19.86
C CYS A 665 18.62 25.80 18.85
N LYS A 666 19.30 26.86 19.30
CA LYS A 666 19.75 27.99 18.44
C LYS A 666 20.62 27.57 17.26
N THR A 667 21.23 26.40 17.36
CA THR A 667 22.16 25.84 16.39
C THR A 667 21.49 24.84 15.44
N GLY A 668 20.19 24.57 15.60
CA GLY A 668 19.44 23.68 14.71
C GLY A 668 19.59 22.19 15.01
N TYR A 669 20.46 21.77 15.94
CA TYR A 669 20.71 20.36 16.24
C TYR A 669 20.33 20.02 17.67
N CYS A 670 19.37 19.10 17.84
CA CYS A 670 19.09 18.40 19.09
C CYS A 670 19.53 16.94 18.96
N MET A 671 20.61 16.55 19.65
CA MET A 671 21.19 15.21 19.57
C MET A 671 20.70 14.32 20.72
N PRO A 672 20.54 13.00 20.52
CA PRO A 672 20.13 12.08 21.56
C PRO A 672 21.01 12.17 22.82
N GLY A 673 20.37 12.25 23.99
CA GLY A 673 21.05 12.33 25.28
C GLY A 673 21.14 10.98 25.99
N SER A 674 21.32 11.04 27.32
CA SER A 674 21.32 9.86 28.18
C SER A 674 19.98 9.57 28.86
N LYS A 675 18.98 10.43 28.64
CA LYS A 675 17.63 10.29 29.18
C LYS A 675 16.66 10.04 28.03
N THR A 676 15.74 9.10 28.21
CA THR A 676 14.67 8.81 27.24
C THR A 676 13.89 10.08 26.90
N GLY A 677 13.63 10.31 25.60
CA GLY A 677 12.91 11.49 25.09
C GLY A 677 13.67 12.83 25.19
N LYS A 678 14.86 12.88 25.81
CA LYS A 678 15.64 14.12 25.96
C LYS A 678 17.00 14.04 25.26
N GLY A 679 17.37 15.17 24.69
CA GLY A 679 18.59 15.38 23.95
C GLY A 679 19.47 16.48 24.52
N TYR A 680 20.46 16.88 23.76
CA TYR A 680 21.24 18.09 24.00
C TYR A 680 21.51 18.87 22.73
N CYS A 681 21.57 20.19 22.85
CA CYS A 681 21.86 21.05 21.71
C CYS A 681 23.31 20.88 21.25
N SER A 682 23.49 20.72 19.94
CA SER A 682 24.78 20.47 19.30
C SER A 682 25.04 21.50 18.19
N ARG A 683 26.24 21.50 17.60
CA ARG A 683 26.57 22.30 16.41
C ARG A 683 27.69 21.63 15.62
N VAL A 684 27.78 21.97 14.34
CA VAL A 684 28.97 21.67 13.54
C VAL A 684 30.19 22.40 14.10
N CYS A 685 31.36 21.76 14.01
CA CYS A 685 32.59 22.24 14.64
C CYS A 685 33.82 21.97 13.77
N ASN A 686 34.92 22.66 14.10
CA ASN A 686 36.25 22.34 13.60
C ASN A 686 37.14 21.78 14.71
N THR A 687 36.94 22.25 15.94
CA THR A 687 37.77 21.93 17.11
C THR A 687 36.93 21.82 18.37
N ASN A 688 37.49 21.21 19.42
CA ASN A 688 36.83 21.08 20.73
C ASN A 688 36.42 22.44 21.32
N THR A 689 37.19 23.49 21.04
CA THR A 689 36.90 24.85 21.53
C THR A 689 35.54 25.37 21.02
N ASP A 690 35.11 24.93 19.83
CA ASP A 690 33.83 25.35 19.24
C ASP A 690 32.62 24.81 20.01
N CYS A 691 32.82 23.73 20.76
CA CYS A 691 31.78 23.01 21.50
C CYS A 691 31.56 23.54 22.92
N GLY A 692 32.41 24.47 23.36
CA GLY A 692 32.44 24.95 24.73
C GLY A 692 32.86 23.86 25.73
N ASN A 693 32.78 24.17 27.03
CA ASN A 693 33.24 23.29 28.10
C ASN A 693 32.08 22.67 28.90
N LYS A 694 30.86 22.70 28.36
CA LYS A 694 29.67 22.21 29.07
C LYS A 694 29.55 20.69 28.92
N ASP A 695 29.38 19.98 30.03
CA ASP A 695 29.01 18.54 30.09
C ASP A 695 29.84 17.61 29.16
N GLY A 696 31.16 17.85 29.05
CA GLY A 696 32.07 16.97 28.29
C GLY A 696 31.90 17.03 26.78
N MET A 697 31.34 18.13 26.25
CA MET A 697 31.20 18.34 24.81
C MET A 697 32.57 18.48 24.13
N ILE A 698 32.79 17.71 23.08
CA ILE A 698 33.98 17.77 22.23
C ILE A 698 33.58 17.73 20.76
N CYS A 699 34.48 18.14 19.86
CA CYS A 699 34.24 18.04 18.44
C CYS A 699 34.57 16.62 17.98
N ASN A 700 33.53 15.83 17.65
CA ASN A 700 33.71 14.52 17.06
C ASN A 700 33.96 14.68 15.55
N THR A 701 35.21 14.59 15.13
CA THR A 701 35.60 14.75 13.73
C THR A 701 35.23 13.56 12.85
N ASP A 702 34.88 12.43 13.46
CA ASP A 702 34.59 11.17 12.77
C ASP A 702 33.08 10.88 12.69
N TYR A 703 32.23 11.81 13.12
CA TYR A 703 30.78 11.65 13.04
C TYR A 703 30.33 11.51 11.58
N GLN A 704 29.77 10.34 11.26
CA GLN A 704 29.29 10.02 9.93
C GLN A 704 27.79 10.29 9.88
N ARG A 705 27.39 11.29 9.10
CA ARG A 705 25.97 11.58 8.85
C ARG A 705 25.32 10.53 7.94
N ILE A 706 26.10 10.03 6.99
CA ILE A 706 25.79 8.85 6.17
C ILE A 706 26.99 7.92 6.28
N GLU A 707 26.78 6.77 6.91
CA GLU A 707 27.83 5.78 7.11
C GLU A 707 28.11 4.99 5.84
N ARG A 708 29.33 4.46 5.71
CA ARG A 708 29.73 3.60 4.59
C ARG A 708 30.67 2.49 5.06
N PRO A 709 30.69 1.31 4.39
CA PRO A 709 31.66 0.25 4.70
C PRO A 709 33.10 0.73 4.50
N ASN A 710 33.33 1.50 3.43
CA ASN A 710 34.57 2.26 3.27
C ASN A 710 34.39 3.66 3.86
N LYS A 711 35.10 3.95 4.96
CA LYS A 711 35.02 5.25 5.66
C LYS A 711 35.40 6.44 4.76
N ASP A 712 36.24 6.26 3.75
CA ASP A 712 36.62 7.33 2.82
C ASP A 712 35.45 7.79 1.93
N ASN A 713 34.42 6.95 1.81
CA ASN A 713 33.19 7.24 1.08
C ASN A 713 32.08 7.81 1.97
N ALA A 714 32.24 7.82 3.28
CA ALA A 714 31.21 8.27 4.22
C ALA A 714 31.01 9.79 4.19
N ALA A 715 29.81 10.26 4.51
CA ALA A 715 29.53 11.69 4.67
C ALA A 715 29.93 12.12 6.08
N VAL A 716 31.18 12.53 6.26
CA VAL A 716 31.71 12.96 7.56
C VAL A 716 31.34 14.41 7.84
N MET A 717 30.66 14.63 8.97
CA MET A 717 30.21 15.95 9.42
C MET A 717 30.65 16.17 10.87
N PRO A 718 31.79 16.84 11.11
CA PRO A 718 32.27 17.08 12.46
C PRO A 718 31.23 17.81 13.31
N LEU A 719 30.87 17.21 14.45
CA LEU A 719 29.75 17.65 15.27
C LEU A 719 30.14 17.66 16.75
N CYS A 720 29.67 18.67 17.48
CA CYS A 720 29.85 18.77 18.92
C CYS A 720 29.01 17.72 19.64
N MET A 721 29.65 16.78 20.31
CA MET A 721 28.99 15.64 20.93
C MET A 721 29.53 15.41 22.34
N LYS A 722 28.71 14.83 23.22
CA LYS A 722 29.13 14.49 24.59
C LYS A 722 30.05 13.27 24.58
N ALA A 723 31.28 13.42 25.08
CA ALA A 723 32.15 12.29 25.39
C ALA A 723 31.77 11.72 26.76
N LYS A 724 30.61 11.05 26.83
CA LYS A 724 29.98 10.61 28.07
C LYS A 724 29.31 9.24 27.92
N SER A 725 29.32 8.47 28.99
CA SER A 725 28.59 7.19 29.08
C SER A 725 27.08 7.38 28.96
N CYS A 726 26.39 6.34 28.52
CA CYS A 726 24.93 6.25 28.47
C CYS A 726 24.23 7.18 27.48
N VAL A 727 24.98 7.89 26.64
CA VAL A 727 24.43 8.62 25.49
C VAL A 727 23.98 7.60 24.44
N SER A 728 22.78 7.74 23.90
CA SER A 728 22.28 6.83 22.86
C SER A 728 23.17 6.87 21.61
N CYS A 729 23.42 5.71 21.02
CA CYS A 729 24.19 5.57 19.78
C CYS A 729 23.62 4.44 18.93
N PHE A 730 24.00 4.41 17.65
CA PHE A 730 23.75 3.28 16.74
C PHE A 730 25.05 2.66 16.21
N SER A 731 26.17 3.38 16.39
CA SER A 731 27.49 2.98 15.93
C SER A 731 28.56 3.71 16.74
N ASP A 732 29.81 3.27 16.62
CA ASP A 732 30.95 3.95 17.26
C ASP A 732 31.12 5.40 16.79
N ASN A 733 30.73 5.70 15.55
CA ASN A 733 30.82 7.08 15.04
C ASN A 733 29.82 8.01 15.74
N GLY A 734 28.77 7.44 16.34
CA GLY A 734 27.83 8.15 17.22
C GLY A 734 28.37 8.44 18.62
N CYS A 735 29.58 7.98 18.95
CA CYS A 735 30.23 8.22 20.24
C CYS A 735 31.45 9.13 20.08
N ALA A 736 31.55 10.14 20.94
CA ALA A 736 32.63 11.12 20.86
C ALA A 736 33.84 10.70 21.70
N GLY A 737 35.06 10.90 21.18
CA GLY A 737 36.30 10.70 21.94
C GLY A 737 36.69 9.24 22.02
N ASN A 738 37.16 8.77 23.18
CA ASN A 738 37.54 7.36 23.38
C ASN A 738 36.35 6.50 23.83
N TYR A 739 35.19 6.70 23.23
CA TYR A 739 33.96 5.96 23.54
C TYR A 739 33.58 5.07 22.36
N SER A 740 32.89 3.99 22.65
CA SER A 740 32.36 3.05 21.67
C SER A 740 30.91 2.72 22.01
N CYS A 741 30.13 2.44 20.98
CA CYS A 741 28.75 2.01 21.11
C CYS A 741 28.70 0.55 21.55
N THR A 742 27.83 0.26 22.51
CA THR A 742 27.55 -1.09 23.00
C THR A 742 26.08 -1.23 23.36
N ASN A 743 25.53 -2.40 23.10
CA ASN A 743 24.20 -2.75 23.58
C ASN A 743 24.24 -3.21 25.05
N ILE A 744 23.42 -2.57 25.90
CA ILE A 744 23.22 -2.96 27.30
C ILE A 744 21.84 -3.60 27.57
N GLY A 745 21.01 -3.70 26.54
CA GLY A 745 19.69 -4.33 26.56
C GLY A 745 19.71 -5.80 26.10
N GLY A 746 18.57 -6.24 25.56
CA GLY A 746 18.42 -7.51 24.84
C GLY A 746 18.79 -7.37 23.37
N GLY A 747 18.47 -8.38 22.56
CA GLY A 747 18.60 -8.28 21.10
C GLY A 747 17.35 -7.69 20.44
N GLY A 748 17.49 -7.12 19.24
CA GLY A 748 16.37 -6.65 18.42
C GLY A 748 15.66 -5.44 19.03
N THR A 749 14.34 -5.48 19.16
CA THR A 749 13.53 -4.39 19.76
C THR A 749 13.86 -4.12 21.23
N LEU A 750 14.54 -5.04 21.91
CA LEU A 750 15.03 -4.88 23.28
C LEU A 750 16.44 -4.26 23.35
N ALA A 751 17.06 -3.97 22.20
CA ALA A 751 18.38 -3.35 22.16
C ALA A 751 18.36 -1.96 22.79
N LYS A 752 19.35 -1.70 23.63
CA LYS A 752 19.60 -0.38 24.22
C LYS A 752 21.06 -0.03 23.98
N GLU A 753 21.31 0.59 22.85
CA GLU A 753 22.65 0.96 22.39
C GLU A 753 23.10 2.29 22.99
N VAL A 754 24.23 2.26 23.71
CA VAL A 754 24.78 3.41 24.42
C VAL A 754 26.29 3.53 24.28
N CYS A 755 26.79 4.77 24.34
CA CYS A 755 28.21 5.05 24.39
C CYS A 755 28.80 4.63 25.74
N ALA A 756 30.00 4.06 25.67
CA ALA A 756 30.77 3.57 26.81
C ALA A 756 32.27 3.79 26.57
N PRO A 757 33.07 4.16 27.58
CA PRO A 757 34.51 4.35 27.42
C PRO A 757 35.17 3.06 26.94
N SER A 758 36.01 3.13 25.91
CA SER A 758 36.78 1.97 25.45
C SER A 758 37.84 1.60 26.49
N CYS A 759 38.09 0.29 26.67
CA CYS A 759 39.03 -0.21 27.66
C CYS A 759 39.83 -1.41 27.14
N THR A 760 40.96 -1.68 27.78
CA THR A 760 41.73 -2.92 27.60
C THR A 760 41.74 -3.76 28.86
N SER A 761 41.58 -3.12 30.03
CA SER A 761 41.53 -3.75 31.35
C SER A 761 40.64 -2.98 32.31
N ASP A 762 40.25 -3.60 33.44
CA ASP A 762 39.46 -2.96 34.49
C ASP A 762 40.10 -1.67 35.04
N LYS A 763 41.43 -1.54 34.97
CA LYS A 763 42.15 -0.34 35.42
C LYS A 763 41.78 0.90 34.60
N ASP A 764 41.48 0.72 33.32
CA ASP A 764 41.11 1.81 32.42
C ASP A 764 39.73 2.39 32.80
N CYS A 765 38.91 1.59 33.48
CA CYS A 765 37.56 1.94 33.89
C CYS A 765 37.46 2.58 35.28
N ALA A 766 38.54 2.59 36.07
CA ALA A 766 38.51 3.07 37.45
C ALA A 766 38.27 4.59 37.58
N ALA A 767 38.61 5.36 36.53
CA ALA A 767 38.46 6.81 36.48
C ALA A 767 37.54 7.29 35.34
N ALA A 768 36.93 6.36 34.60
CA ALA A 768 36.00 6.69 33.53
C ALA A 768 34.60 6.95 34.12
N ASP A 769 33.73 7.61 33.36
CA ASP A 769 32.33 7.82 33.76
C ASP A 769 31.44 6.57 33.53
N GLY A 770 32.03 5.49 33.03
CA GLY A 770 31.45 4.15 32.95
C GLY A 770 31.69 3.34 34.23
N GLY A 771 31.06 2.18 34.35
CA GLY A 771 31.25 1.29 35.49
C GLY A 771 32.67 0.72 35.55
N ALA A 772 33.04 0.17 36.73
CA ALA A 772 34.43 -0.16 37.07
C ALA A 772 35.03 -1.40 36.38
N LYS A 773 34.32 -2.04 35.44
CA LYS A 773 34.75 -3.30 34.80
C LYS A 773 34.86 -3.14 33.31
N CYS A 774 35.93 -3.69 32.73
CA CYS A 774 36.11 -3.78 31.30
C CYS A 774 35.46 -5.06 30.77
N VAL A 775 34.40 -4.89 29.97
CA VAL A 775 33.59 -5.98 29.43
C VAL A 775 33.62 -5.97 27.91
N ASP A 776 33.26 -7.09 27.29
CA ASP A 776 33.12 -7.13 25.84
C ASP A 776 31.91 -6.30 25.40
N ALA A 777 32.10 -5.51 24.34
CA ALA A 777 31.02 -4.75 23.71
C ALA A 777 30.05 -5.70 23.00
N LYS A 778 28.79 -5.28 22.88
CA LYS A 778 27.74 -6.05 22.21
C LYS A 778 27.13 -5.30 21.04
N ASP A 779 26.75 -6.05 20.00
CA ASP A 779 25.96 -5.54 18.87
C ASP A 779 24.47 -5.38 19.23
N ASP A 780 23.69 -4.84 18.29
CA ASP A 780 22.22 -4.70 18.34
C ASP A 780 21.49 -6.02 18.64
N LYS A 781 22.08 -7.16 18.28
CA LYS A 781 21.56 -8.51 18.56
C LYS A 781 22.00 -9.05 19.93
N GLY A 782 22.83 -8.32 20.66
CA GLY A 782 23.36 -8.70 21.97
C GLY A 782 24.56 -9.65 21.90
N ASN A 783 25.10 -9.92 20.71
CA ASN A 783 26.29 -10.75 20.52
C ASN A 783 27.55 -9.98 20.86
N VAL A 784 28.55 -10.70 21.38
CA VAL A 784 29.86 -10.13 21.68
C VAL A 784 30.58 -9.73 20.39
N ILE A 785 31.00 -8.47 20.32
CA ILE A 785 31.85 -7.95 19.25
C ILE A 785 33.30 -8.31 19.55
N SER A 786 33.83 -9.29 18.80
CA SER A 786 35.19 -9.81 19.03
C SER A 786 36.25 -8.69 19.02
N GLY A 787 37.10 -8.70 20.05
CA GLY A 787 38.22 -7.76 20.19
C GLY A 787 37.83 -6.34 20.64
N LYS A 788 36.54 -6.05 20.83
CA LYS A 788 36.05 -4.74 21.27
C LYS A 788 35.60 -4.79 22.71
N LYS A 789 36.19 -3.93 23.55
CA LYS A 789 35.90 -3.86 24.98
C LYS A 789 35.60 -2.44 25.44
N VAL A 790 34.67 -2.34 26.38
CA VAL A 790 34.16 -1.10 26.94
C VAL A 790 33.99 -1.20 28.45
N CYS A 791 34.06 -0.07 29.14
CA CYS A 791 33.72 0.02 30.55
C CYS A 791 32.22 -0.18 30.72
N ALA A 792 31.83 -1.17 31.53
CA ALA A 792 30.45 -1.60 31.72
C ALA A 792 29.53 -0.42 32.05
N PRO A 793 28.60 0.00 31.17
CA PRO A 793 27.82 1.20 31.41
C PRO A 793 26.90 1.03 32.62
N SER A 794 26.77 2.07 33.44
CA SER A 794 25.82 2.11 34.56
C SER A 794 24.69 3.09 34.25
N CYS A 795 23.87 2.75 33.27
CA CYS A 795 22.79 3.60 32.78
C CYS A 795 21.51 3.35 33.58
N SER A 796 21.08 4.33 34.37
CA SER A 796 19.81 4.32 35.10
C SER A 796 18.61 4.47 34.18
#